data_AF-A0A450WLZ0-F1
#
_entry.id   AF-A0A450WLZ0-F1
#
_cell.length_a   1.000
_cell.length_b   1.000
_cell.length_c   1.000
_cell.angle_alpha   90.00
_cell.angle_beta   90.00
_cell.angle_gamma   90.00
#
_symmetry.space_group_name_H-M   'P 1'
#
loop_
_entity.id
_entity.type
_entity.pdbx_description
1 polymer ?
#
loop_
_entity_poly.entity_id
_entity_poly.type
_entity_poly.pdbx_seq_one_letter_code
_entity_poly.pdbx_strand_id
1 'polypeptide(L)'
;MTPTNHLFQAATKETIDLLAGLNQQKKPIFVVPTKFISVEAAQVGYLLNTIYHFNRADKDADDYKSFFCNSRFEALQGAIKIARHRQSNRYKHHGGRVLICDPTKAIDEYFLFQPGQSENFILPGVEVFHSMEDMEQRLGSAPVAACFVSIHKSIDSKALYPIREQCSRSNIRFGIDLSEMGLPEINGFLQDSGGDLPADLYVWGEQLTNREIPFGVFSMSNDTYKPWNNLQNCLLHSSTYSGNLLALSKAKQILADNFQWSAEVSKTCSDMETSQETKKKYFSAHVNPNLEKLYALAGYDLEVQKASGCYLTVRKDGEKEPRVLLDCLSGGALGIFGHNPPDLSSSVLPNHEPFYDYWHDLTLELNRLTGFEFAFPAVSGATAVENGLFTALLAMGDKSKIIVFDNNYSGKLLLPLIASPSKIQPSLPFAPLYKEVVVIDAFAGDAEERLSSEIRSGEVGLIWFEYIRGSDGKKIPDPLIELINRHREEYGYYIGIDEILMGLYRSGPLFSHHRTELRPDIVTLSKGLTYMSFPIGVTLVQADLYHRAENNAPHFIAGMKTRYLNQLGAHIALHCLKRLQEEDIAGNVEKQSRYLHDQLEELADEYGLVEGIEMTGLFFRIYPKTPWWVRAGGQMGQATYLLFLTKCWRMAGVFSFFDTRLMPSLCLSEKEIERLLDSARKVLKMRPLAVLRTGLSRKK
;
A
#
# COMPACT_ATOMS: atom_id res chain seq x y z
N MET A 1 -0.26 -27.95 22.95
CA MET A 1 -1.03 -26.90 22.23
C MET A 1 -0.24 -25.62 22.34
N THR A 2 0.63 -25.34 21.38
CA THR A 2 1.23 -24.01 21.22
C THR A 2 0.10 -23.11 20.72
N PRO A 3 -0.19 -21.96 21.37
CA PRO A 3 -1.18 -21.04 20.82
C PRO A 3 -0.65 -20.60 19.46
N THR A 4 -1.35 -20.97 18.38
CA THR A 4 -0.98 -20.51 17.05
C THR A 4 -1.24 -19.00 17.02
N ASN A 5 -0.17 -18.21 17.04
CA ASN A 5 -0.13 -16.74 16.93
C ASN A 5 -0.62 -16.31 15.53
N HIS A 6 -1.88 -16.56 15.20
CA HIS A 6 -2.53 -15.92 14.06
C HIS A 6 -2.82 -14.47 14.44
N LEU A 7 -2.46 -13.54 13.57
CA LEU A 7 -2.78 -12.13 13.80
C LEU A 7 -4.30 -11.89 13.73
N PHE A 8 -4.99 -12.72 12.93
CA PHE A 8 -6.41 -12.60 12.64
C PHE A 8 -7.26 -13.67 13.31
N GLN A 9 -8.49 -13.26 13.63
CA GLN A 9 -9.59 -14.11 14.07
C GLN A 9 -10.56 -14.35 12.91
N ALA A 10 -11.38 -15.39 13.05
CA ALA A 10 -12.40 -15.69 12.06
C ALA A 10 -13.44 -14.55 11.99
N ALA A 11 -13.83 -14.18 10.77
CA ALA A 11 -14.80 -13.10 10.57
C ALA A 11 -16.16 -13.47 11.18
N THR A 12 -16.70 -12.56 11.98
CA THR A 12 -18.03 -12.73 12.58
C THR A 12 -19.13 -12.49 11.55
N LYS A 13 -20.34 -12.96 11.86
CA LYS A 13 -21.52 -12.66 11.06
C LYS A 13 -21.72 -11.15 10.85
N GLU A 14 -21.43 -10.34 11.86
CA GLU A 14 -21.51 -8.88 11.78
C GLU A 14 -20.58 -8.32 10.69
N THR A 15 -19.32 -8.78 10.64
CA THR A 15 -18.35 -8.34 9.62
C THR A 15 -18.74 -8.84 8.23
N ILE A 16 -19.25 -10.05 8.11
CA ILE A 16 -19.76 -10.61 6.85
C ILE A 16 -20.98 -9.80 6.35
N ASP A 17 -21.93 -9.52 7.24
CA ASP A 17 -23.15 -8.75 6.94
C ASP A 17 -22.81 -7.29 6.58
N LEU A 18 -21.80 -6.68 7.23
CA LEU A 18 -21.27 -5.38 6.86
C LEU A 18 -20.74 -5.37 5.41
N LEU A 19 -19.92 -6.35 5.05
CA LEU A 19 -19.38 -6.46 3.68
C LEU A 19 -20.49 -6.72 2.66
N ALA A 20 -21.44 -7.60 2.98
CA ALA A 20 -22.60 -7.89 2.13
C ALA A 20 -23.46 -6.62 1.92
N GLY A 21 -23.72 -5.86 2.99
CA GLY A 21 -24.48 -4.62 2.95
C GLY A 21 -23.80 -3.56 2.07
N LEU A 22 -22.49 -3.36 2.21
CA LEU A 22 -21.72 -2.45 1.34
C LEU A 22 -21.81 -2.88 -0.12
N ASN A 23 -21.69 -4.19 -0.41
CA ASN A 23 -21.78 -4.74 -1.77
C ASN A 23 -23.17 -4.56 -2.40
N GLN A 24 -24.23 -4.88 -1.66
CA GLN A 24 -25.61 -4.79 -2.14
C GLN A 24 -26.03 -3.33 -2.37
N GLN A 25 -25.60 -2.42 -1.49
CA GLN A 25 -25.84 -0.98 -1.62
C GLN A 25 -24.96 -0.30 -2.67
N LYS A 26 -24.04 -1.05 -3.30
CA LYS A 26 -23.06 -0.56 -4.27
C LYS A 26 -22.18 0.55 -3.70
N LYS A 27 -21.87 0.50 -2.41
CA LYS A 27 -20.93 1.44 -1.76
C LYS A 27 -19.51 1.21 -2.32
N PRO A 28 -18.68 2.25 -2.44
CA PRO A 28 -17.31 2.09 -2.91
C PRO A 28 -16.42 1.38 -1.87
N ILE A 29 -16.50 0.04 -1.77
CA ILE A 29 -15.77 -0.75 -0.77
C ILE A 29 -14.27 -0.48 -0.86
N PHE A 30 -13.74 -0.52 -2.08
CA PHE A 30 -12.33 -0.24 -2.37
C PHE A 30 -12.22 0.69 -3.58
N VAL A 31 -12.12 1.98 -3.33
CA VAL A 31 -11.72 2.97 -4.35
C VAL A 31 -10.29 3.39 -4.03
N VAL A 32 -9.47 3.70 -5.04
CA VAL A 32 -8.04 4.01 -4.82
C VAL A 32 -7.90 4.90 -3.58
N PRO A 33 -7.22 4.40 -2.53
CA PRO A 33 -7.18 5.06 -1.22
C PRO A 33 -6.66 6.49 -1.28
N THR A 34 -5.85 6.77 -2.30
CA THR A 34 -5.26 8.07 -2.59
C THR A 34 -6.07 8.93 -3.56
N LYS A 35 -7.38 8.70 -3.75
CA LYS A 35 -8.26 9.55 -4.58
C LYS A 35 -9.69 9.77 -4.05
N PHE A 36 -9.98 9.36 -2.82
CA PHE A 36 -11.31 9.49 -2.20
C PHE A 36 -11.20 10.00 -0.76
N ILE A 37 -12.08 10.94 -0.38
CA ILE A 37 -12.24 11.41 1.00
C ILE A 37 -13.55 10.82 1.54
N SER A 38 -13.42 9.74 2.29
CA SER A 38 -14.51 9.08 2.99
C SER A 38 -14.86 9.80 4.29
N VAL A 39 -16.10 9.63 4.75
CA VAL A 39 -16.52 10.14 6.06
C VAL A 39 -15.83 9.34 7.16
N GLU A 40 -15.70 8.04 6.94
CA GLU A 40 -15.12 7.08 7.86
C GLU A 40 -13.65 7.39 8.13
N ALA A 41 -12.86 7.76 7.11
CA ALA A 41 -11.47 8.18 7.31
C ALA A 41 -11.37 9.46 8.16
N ALA A 42 -12.25 10.44 7.92
CA ALA A 42 -12.29 11.68 8.69
C ALA A 42 -12.68 11.43 10.15
N GLN A 43 -13.73 10.62 10.37
CA GLN A 43 -14.21 10.25 11.71
C GLN A 43 -13.17 9.42 12.47
N VAL A 44 -12.60 8.36 11.88
CA VAL A 44 -11.56 7.55 12.55
C VAL A 44 -10.33 8.40 12.89
N GLY A 45 -9.87 9.26 11.97
CA GLY A 45 -8.76 10.17 12.24
C GLY A 45 -9.05 11.12 13.40
N TYR A 46 -10.26 11.70 13.43
CA TYR A 46 -10.71 12.59 14.50
C TYR A 46 -10.85 11.86 15.86
N LEU A 47 -11.48 10.68 15.89
CA LEU A 47 -11.67 9.90 17.11
C LEU A 47 -10.34 9.47 17.73
N LEU A 48 -9.38 9.02 16.91
CA LEU A 48 -8.01 8.72 17.36
C LEU A 48 -7.33 9.97 17.93
N ASN A 49 -7.45 11.12 17.25
CA ASN A 49 -6.94 12.39 17.76
C ASN A 49 -7.55 12.68 19.14
N THR A 50 -8.86 12.62 19.29
CA THR A 50 -9.57 12.83 20.56
C THR A 50 -9.06 11.89 21.66
N ILE A 51 -8.80 10.62 21.35
CA ILE A 51 -8.25 9.64 22.30
C ILE A 51 -6.91 10.11 22.86
N TYR A 52 -6.02 10.63 22.02
CA TYR A 52 -4.70 11.12 22.45
C TYR A 52 -4.77 12.37 23.33
N HIS A 53 -5.94 13.01 23.41
CA HIS A 53 -6.17 14.23 24.20
C HIS A 53 -7.10 14.00 25.40
N PHE A 54 -7.61 12.79 25.68
CA PHE A 54 -8.69 12.54 26.64
C PHE A 54 -8.53 13.19 28.03
N ASN A 55 -7.29 13.45 28.47
CA ASN A 55 -6.99 14.06 29.78
C ASN A 55 -6.02 15.25 29.71
N ARG A 56 -5.79 15.83 28.53
CA ARG A 56 -4.85 16.95 28.39
C ARG A 56 -5.52 18.26 28.77
N ALA A 57 -4.96 18.95 29.77
CA ALA A 57 -5.39 20.29 30.18
C ALA A 57 -5.06 21.38 29.14
N ASP A 58 -4.10 21.11 28.24
CA ASP A 58 -3.59 22.06 27.26
C ASP A 58 -4.48 22.12 26.01
N LYS A 59 -5.03 23.33 25.75
CA LYS A 59 -5.85 23.63 24.57
C LYS A 59 -5.03 23.86 23.29
N ASP A 60 -3.70 24.02 23.41
CA ASP A 60 -2.77 24.23 22.30
C ASP A 60 -2.03 22.94 21.88
N ALA A 61 -2.50 21.78 22.36
CA ALA A 61 -1.85 20.49 22.09
C ALA A 61 -1.81 20.16 20.59
N ASP A 62 -0.68 19.61 20.13
CA ASP A 62 -0.45 19.23 18.73
C ASP A 62 -1.52 18.25 18.22
N ASP A 63 -2.26 18.65 17.17
CA ASP A 63 -3.13 17.73 16.42
C ASP A 63 -2.32 16.61 15.74
N TYR A 64 -2.84 15.40 15.81
CA TYR A 64 -2.28 14.23 15.15
C TYR A 64 -2.85 14.04 13.75
N LYS A 65 -2.03 13.51 12.84
CA LYS A 65 -2.45 12.95 11.56
C LYS A 65 -2.39 11.44 11.68
N SER A 66 -3.22 10.72 10.94
CA SER A 66 -3.31 9.26 10.97
C SER A 66 -3.23 8.71 9.55
N PHE A 67 -2.37 7.71 9.36
CA PHE A 67 -2.25 6.94 8.12
C PHE A 67 -2.78 5.53 8.36
N PHE A 68 -3.63 5.05 7.45
CA PHE A 68 -4.30 3.75 7.58
C PHE A 68 -3.61 2.69 6.72
N CYS A 69 -3.08 1.66 7.37
CA CYS A 69 -2.22 0.61 6.83
C CYS A 69 -2.88 -0.77 6.91
N ASN A 70 -2.26 -1.80 6.32
CA ASN A 70 -2.85 -3.14 6.25
C ASN A 70 -2.58 -4.03 7.46
N SER A 71 -1.61 -3.67 8.31
CA SER A 71 -1.34 -4.35 9.57
C SER A 71 -0.63 -3.45 10.58
N ARG A 72 -0.55 -3.88 11.83
CA ARG A 72 0.29 -3.25 12.86
C ARG A 72 1.76 -3.14 12.46
N PHE A 73 2.29 -4.15 11.79
CA PHE A 73 3.70 -4.16 11.38
C PHE A 73 3.96 -3.16 10.26
N GLU A 74 3.02 -3.00 9.31
CA GLU A 74 3.10 -1.92 8.34
C GLU A 74 3.05 -0.54 9.02
N ALA A 75 2.17 -0.38 10.02
CA ALA A 75 2.04 0.85 10.77
C ALA A 75 3.32 1.20 11.55
N LEU A 76 3.94 0.22 12.22
CA LEU A 76 5.22 0.39 12.90
C LEU A 76 6.33 0.81 11.93
N GLN A 77 6.43 0.15 10.77
CA GLN A 77 7.40 0.53 9.73
C GLN A 77 7.14 1.96 9.20
N GLY A 78 5.87 2.34 9.04
CA GLY A 78 5.46 3.71 8.69
C GLY A 78 5.90 4.74 9.73
N ALA A 79 5.72 4.43 11.02
CA ALA A 79 6.13 5.25 12.15
C ALA A 79 7.67 5.42 12.21
N ILE A 80 8.43 4.33 12.02
CA ILE A 80 9.90 4.36 11.94
C ILE A 80 10.35 5.29 10.80
N LYS A 81 9.73 5.16 9.62
CA LYS A 81 10.07 5.98 8.45
C LYS A 81 9.87 7.47 8.70
N ILE A 82 8.70 7.89 9.19
CA ILE A 82 8.47 9.33 9.44
C ILE A 82 9.39 9.85 10.54
N ALA A 83 9.67 9.05 11.57
CA ALA A 83 10.58 9.45 12.64
C ALA A 83 12.00 9.70 12.12
N ARG A 84 12.53 8.78 11.29
CA ARG A 84 13.83 8.94 10.62
C ARG A 84 13.84 10.16 9.69
N HIS A 85 12.79 10.35 8.89
CA HIS A 85 12.69 11.49 7.99
C HIS A 85 12.65 12.81 8.75
N ARG A 86 11.93 12.88 9.87
CA ARG A 86 11.88 14.07 10.71
C ARG A 86 13.25 14.44 11.27
N GLN A 87 14.07 13.45 11.58
CA GLN A 87 15.40 13.60 12.15
C GLN A 87 16.53 13.60 11.08
N SER A 88 16.21 13.49 9.78
CA SER A 88 17.21 13.31 8.72
C SER A 88 18.25 14.44 8.65
N ASN A 89 17.88 15.68 8.97
CA ASN A 89 18.80 16.81 9.05
C ASN A 89 19.85 16.67 10.17
N ARG A 90 19.59 15.82 11.18
CA ARG A 90 20.48 15.51 12.30
C ARG A 90 21.14 14.14 12.16
N TYR A 91 21.02 13.50 10.99
CA TYR A 91 21.47 12.12 10.75
C TYR A 91 22.94 11.88 11.13
N LYS A 92 23.82 12.87 10.92
CA LYS A 92 25.25 12.78 11.31
C LYS A 92 25.47 12.49 12.80
N HIS A 93 24.51 12.83 13.66
CA HIS A 93 24.62 12.64 15.12
C HIS A 93 24.16 11.25 15.55
N HIS A 94 23.07 10.73 14.99
CA HIS A 94 22.42 9.50 15.49
C HIS A 94 22.37 8.35 14.46
N GLY A 95 22.81 8.57 13.22
CA GLY A 95 22.86 7.55 12.16
C GLY A 95 21.51 6.92 11.79
N GLY A 96 20.40 7.59 12.10
CA GLY A 96 19.04 7.05 11.96
C GLY A 96 18.68 5.91 12.93
N ARG A 97 19.47 5.71 14.00
CA ARG A 97 19.22 4.69 15.04
C ARG A 97 17.83 4.83 15.66
N VAL A 98 17.12 3.72 15.78
CA VAL A 98 15.83 3.60 16.44
C VAL A 98 15.92 2.51 17.50
N LEU A 99 15.46 2.80 18.71
CA LEU A 99 15.33 1.80 19.78
C LEU A 99 13.87 1.40 19.90
N ILE A 100 13.59 0.11 20.09
CA ILE A 100 12.24 -0.40 20.36
C ILE A 100 12.29 -1.31 21.57
N CYS A 101 11.51 -1.02 22.61
CA CYS A 101 11.27 -1.93 23.70
C CYS A 101 10.00 -2.75 23.39
N ASP A 102 10.16 -4.05 23.16
CA ASP A 102 9.07 -5.00 22.97
C ASP A 102 9.23 -6.22 23.89
N PRO A 103 8.68 -6.16 25.13
CA PRO A 103 8.76 -7.26 26.07
C PRO A 103 8.02 -8.52 25.61
N THR A 104 7.11 -8.40 24.63
CA THR A 104 6.33 -9.52 24.10
C THR A 104 7.08 -10.35 23.06
N LYS A 105 8.19 -9.82 22.53
CA LYS A 105 9.00 -10.41 21.46
C LYS A 105 8.27 -10.60 20.12
N ALA A 106 7.14 -9.94 19.93
CA ALA A 106 6.41 -9.97 18.67
C ALA A 106 7.22 -9.40 17.49
N ILE A 107 8.10 -8.43 17.76
CA ILE A 107 8.99 -7.84 16.75
C ILE A 107 10.09 -8.81 16.34
N ASP A 108 10.62 -9.61 17.28
CA ASP A 108 11.62 -10.66 17.00
C ASP A 108 11.06 -11.74 16.07
N GLU A 109 9.76 -12.03 16.19
CA GLU A 109 9.09 -12.97 15.30
C GLU A 109 8.88 -12.39 13.88
N TYR A 110 8.78 -11.05 13.75
CA TYR A 110 8.43 -10.39 12.48
C TYR A 110 9.64 -10.00 11.62
N PHE A 111 10.72 -9.47 12.20
CA PHE A 111 11.91 -9.05 11.45
C PHE A 111 13.09 -9.99 11.66
N LEU A 112 14.05 -9.96 10.74
CA LEU A 112 15.27 -10.80 10.83
C LEU A 112 16.41 -10.08 11.55
N PHE A 113 16.85 -10.66 12.67
CA PHE A 113 17.95 -10.14 13.49
C PHE A 113 19.22 -10.97 13.25
N GLN A 114 20.40 -10.33 13.43
CA GLN A 114 21.64 -11.10 13.38
C GLN A 114 21.72 -12.01 14.62
N PRO A 115 22.20 -13.25 14.49
CA PRO A 115 22.36 -14.15 15.63
C PRO A 115 23.15 -13.48 16.76
N GLY A 116 22.56 -13.41 17.96
CA GLY A 116 23.19 -12.86 19.17
C GLY A 116 23.31 -11.33 19.21
N GLN A 117 22.71 -10.59 18.27
CA GLN A 117 22.68 -9.13 18.27
C GLN A 117 21.27 -8.62 18.54
N SER A 118 21.16 -7.43 19.15
CA SER A 118 19.90 -6.69 19.26
C SER A 118 19.59 -5.84 18.02
N GLU A 119 20.55 -5.68 17.11
CA GLU A 119 20.38 -4.91 15.87
C GLU A 119 19.85 -5.77 14.71
N ASN A 120 18.88 -5.21 13.98
CA ASN A 120 18.26 -5.83 12.83
C ASN A 120 19.11 -5.63 11.56
N PHE A 121 19.49 -6.70 10.84
CA PHE A 121 20.32 -6.52 9.64
C PHE A 121 19.53 -6.12 8.39
N ILE A 122 18.23 -6.43 8.35
CA ILE A 122 17.37 -6.07 7.22
C ILE A 122 16.80 -4.67 7.38
N LEU A 123 16.61 -4.25 8.63
CA LEU A 123 16.28 -2.90 9.06
C LEU A 123 17.46 -2.30 9.84
N PRO A 124 18.60 -2.02 9.19
CA PRO A 124 19.78 -1.53 9.88
C PRO A 124 19.47 -0.27 10.70
N GLY A 125 20.14 -0.13 11.84
CA GLY A 125 19.87 0.94 12.80
C GLY A 125 18.54 0.82 13.53
N VAL A 126 17.95 -0.38 13.65
CA VAL A 126 16.87 -0.67 14.60
C VAL A 126 17.39 -1.67 15.63
N GLU A 127 17.36 -1.28 16.91
CA GLU A 127 17.77 -2.10 18.05
C GLU A 127 16.53 -2.46 18.88
N VAL A 128 16.31 -3.76 19.16
CA VAL A 128 15.17 -4.24 19.97
C VAL A 128 15.63 -4.66 21.36
N PHE A 129 14.85 -4.26 22.36
CA PHE A 129 15.06 -4.55 23.77
C PHE A 129 13.82 -5.24 24.35
N HIS A 130 14.01 -6.14 25.31
CA HIS A 130 12.92 -6.82 26.01
C HIS A 130 12.66 -6.25 27.40
N SER A 131 13.46 -5.28 27.82
CA SER A 131 13.37 -4.55 29.08
C SER A 131 13.47 -3.04 28.83
N MET A 132 12.62 -2.27 29.52
CA MET A 132 12.69 -0.81 29.46
C MET A 132 13.98 -0.27 30.09
N GLU A 133 14.51 -0.94 31.11
CA GLU A 133 15.76 -0.55 31.80
C GLU A 133 16.95 -0.62 30.85
N ASP A 134 17.09 -1.72 30.11
CA ASP A 134 18.19 -1.91 29.14
C ASP A 134 18.09 -0.87 28.01
N MET A 135 16.87 -0.60 27.53
CA MET A 135 16.63 0.40 26.51
C MET A 135 16.94 1.81 27.02
N GLU A 136 16.57 2.15 28.26
CA GLU A 136 16.84 3.44 28.89
C GLU A 136 18.35 3.67 29.06
N GLN A 137 19.09 2.64 29.51
CA GLN A 137 20.54 2.68 29.56
C GLN A 137 21.15 2.91 28.17
N ARG A 138 20.61 2.25 27.13
CA ARG A 138 21.03 2.48 25.74
C ARG A 138 20.73 3.89 25.26
N LEU A 139 19.56 4.42 25.59
CA LEU A 139 19.13 5.78 25.27
C LEU A 139 20.07 6.82 25.90
N GLY A 140 20.65 6.52 27.07
CA GLY A 140 21.60 7.40 27.77
C GLY A 140 23.03 7.33 27.24
N SER A 141 23.40 6.25 26.56
CA SER A 141 24.78 5.97 26.14
C SER A 141 25.02 6.17 24.64
N ALA A 142 23.96 6.30 23.83
CA ALA A 142 24.07 6.41 22.38
C ALA A 142 23.12 7.46 21.80
N PRO A 143 23.52 8.17 20.74
CA PRO A 143 22.62 9.08 20.03
C PRO A 143 21.57 8.27 19.24
N VAL A 144 20.32 8.70 19.33
CA VAL A 144 19.14 8.00 18.81
C VAL A 144 18.22 8.97 18.06
N ALA A 145 17.60 8.52 16.97
CA ALA A 145 16.62 9.29 16.20
C ALA A 145 15.23 9.23 16.86
N ALA A 146 14.83 8.01 17.23
CA ALA A 146 13.53 7.70 17.78
C ALA A 146 13.58 6.51 18.75
N CYS A 147 12.64 6.48 19.68
CA CYS A 147 12.45 5.42 20.66
C CYS A 147 10.97 5.02 20.66
N PHE A 148 10.69 3.72 20.61
CA PHE A 148 9.33 3.17 20.67
C PHE A 148 9.20 2.22 21.86
N VAL A 149 8.04 2.22 22.52
CA VAL A 149 7.72 1.24 23.56
C VAL A 149 6.41 0.54 23.19
N SER A 150 6.48 -0.78 23.03
CA SER A 150 5.30 -1.64 22.89
C SER A 150 4.67 -1.84 24.25
N ILE A 151 3.45 -1.33 24.40
CA ILE A 151 2.70 -1.43 25.65
C ILE A 151 1.99 -2.77 25.69
N HIS A 152 2.07 -3.42 26.84
CA HIS A 152 1.34 -4.64 27.16
C HIS A 152 0.82 -4.56 28.60
N LYS A 153 -0.04 -5.50 29.00
CA LYS A 153 -0.83 -5.41 30.25
C LYS A 153 -0.05 -5.13 31.54
N SER A 154 1.24 -5.47 31.60
CA SER A 154 2.09 -5.28 32.78
C SER A 154 2.82 -3.95 32.85
N ILE A 155 2.74 -3.08 31.85
CA ILE A 155 3.43 -1.77 31.87
C ILE A 155 2.53 -0.70 32.51
N ASP A 156 3.00 -0.15 33.64
CA ASP A 156 2.46 1.08 34.23
C ASP A 156 2.85 2.29 33.36
N SER A 157 1.90 3.17 33.07
CA SER A 157 2.13 4.41 32.30
C SER A 157 3.22 5.30 32.92
N LYS A 158 3.37 5.28 34.26
CA LYS A 158 4.42 6.04 34.97
C LYS A 158 5.83 5.54 34.67
N ALA A 159 5.99 4.27 34.31
CA ALA A 159 7.30 3.72 33.94
C ALA A 159 7.87 4.35 32.66
N LEU A 160 7.03 5.02 31.86
CA LEU A 160 7.43 5.67 30.62
C LEU A 160 7.93 7.10 30.83
N TYR A 161 7.72 7.69 32.02
CA TYR A 161 8.02 9.11 32.29
C TYR A 161 9.52 9.42 32.18
N PRO A 162 10.44 8.60 32.74
CA PRO A 162 11.88 8.84 32.60
C PRO A 162 12.34 8.80 31.14
N ILE A 163 11.90 7.78 30.39
CA ILE A 163 12.20 7.62 28.96
C ILE A 163 11.68 8.82 28.16
N ARG A 164 10.44 9.26 28.44
CA ARG A 164 9.83 10.41 27.75
C ARG A 164 10.59 11.70 28.03
N GLU A 165 10.96 11.93 29.28
CA GLU A 165 11.69 13.12 29.70
C GLU A 165 13.06 13.17 29.02
N GLN A 166 13.78 12.05 29.00
CA GLN A 166 15.05 11.92 28.31
C GLN A 166 14.92 12.14 26.79
N CYS A 167 13.88 11.58 26.17
CA CYS A 167 13.60 11.83 24.76
C CYS A 167 13.36 13.33 24.49
N SER A 168 12.63 14.00 25.37
CA SER A 168 12.38 15.44 25.29
C SER A 168 13.69 16.24 25.34
N ARG A 169 14.51 15.99 26.36
CA ARG A 169 15.80 16.69 26.59
C ARG A 169 16.78 16.51 25.43
N SER A 170 16.77 15.34 24.79
CA SER A 170 17.70 14.99 23.71
C SER A 170 17.13 15.22 22.29
N ASN A 171 15.89 15.70 22.21
CA ASN A 171 15.12 15.85 20.97
C ASN A 171 15.08 14.54 20.15
N ILE A 172 14.75 13.44 20.83
CA ILE A 172 14.50 12.10 20.26
C ILE A 172 12.99 11.96 20.08
N ARG A 173 12.53 11.41 18.94
CA ARG A 173 11.10 11.17 18.75
C ARG A 173 10.64 10.01 19.64
N PHE A 174 9.61 10.21 20.44
CA PHE A 174 9.06 9.18 21.32
C PHE A 174 7.77 8.61 20.74
N GLY A 175 7.70 7.29 20.60
CA GLY A 175 6.53 6.57 20.09
C GLY A 175 5.98 5.55 21.08
N ILE A 176 4.67 5.37 21.05
CA ILE A 176 3.97 4.33 21.82
C ILE A 176 3.31 3.37 20.84
N ASP A 177 3.58 2.08 20.97
CA ASP A 177 2.92 1.03 20.21
C ASP A 177 1.85 0.35 21.08
N LEU A 178 0.59 0.54 20.70
CA LEU A 178 -0.60 0.02 21.38
C LEU A 178 -1.12 -1.25 20.71
N SER A 179 -0.47 -1.74 19.64
CA SER A 179 -0.99 -2.80 18.77
C SER A 179 -1.06 -4.19 19.41
N GLU A 180 -0.40 -4.40 20.54
CA GLU A 180 -0.49 -5.64 21.33
C GLU A 180 -1.66 -5.65 22.33
N MET A 181 -2.17 -4.48 22.72
CA MET A 181 -3.18 -4.37 23.77
C MET A 181 -4.60 -4.51 23.25
N GLY A 182 -5.48 -5.03 24.12
CA GLY A 182 -6.92 -4.94 23.91
C GLY A 182 -7.43 -3.52 24.14
N LEU A 183 -8.53 -3.14 23.47
CA LEU A 183 -9.11 -1.79 23.61
C LEU A 183 -9.48 -1.39 25.05
N PRO A 184 -10.04 -2.27 25.90
CA PRO A 184 -10.31 -1.92 27.29
C PRO A 184 -9.03 -1.58 28.07
N GLU A 185 -7.93 -2.26 27.77
CA GLU A 185 -6.64 -2.05 28.43
C GLU A 185 -6.00 -0.75 27.96
N ILE A 186 -6.12 -0.44 26.67
CA ILE A 186 -5.67 0.85 26.13
C ILE A 186 -6.43 2.00 26.79
N ASN A 187 -7.74 1.87 26.94
CA ASN A 187 -8.55 2.88 27.62
C ASN A 187 -8.09 3.08 29.08
N GLY A 188 -7.86 2.00 29.83
CA GLY A 188 -7.29 2.08 31.18
C GLY A 188 -5.92 2.75 31.22
N PHE A 189 -4.99 2.31 30.36
CA PHE A 189 -3.64 2.87 30.26
C PHE A 189 -3.63 4.38 29.96
N LEU A 190 -4.49 4.83 29.03
CA LEU A 190 -4.60 6.24 28.68
C LEU A 190 -5.26 7.06 29.80
N GLN A 191 -6.22 6.49 30.53
CA GLN A 191 -6.82 7.12 31.70
C GLN A 191 -5.81 7.28 32.84
N ASP A 192 -5.06 6.22 33.15
CA ASP A 192 -4.06 6.19 34.22
C ASP A 192 -2.90 7.16 33.98
N SER A 193 -2.56 7.43 32.72
CA SER A 193 -1.51 8.39 32.34
C SER A 193 -1.84 9.85 32.69
N GLY A 194 -3.10 10.16 33.07
CA GLY A 194 -3.52 11.51 33.44
C GLY A 194 -3.38 12.57 32.33
N GLY A 195 -3.08 12.17 31.08
CA GLY A 195 -2.83 13.08 29.95
C GLY A 195 -1.40 13.62 29.86
N ASP A 196 -0.52 13.26 30.80
CA ASP A 196 0.84 13.79 30.94
C ASP A 196 1.90 13.04 30.12
N LEU A 197 1.51 12.03 29.34
CA LEU A 197 2.43 11.25 28.50
C LEU A 197 2.16 11.39 26.99
N PRO A 198 2.39 12.57 26.38
CA PRO A 198 2.36 12.67 24.93
C PRO A 198 3.45 11.85 24.26
N ALA A 199 3.04 11.02 23.31
CA ALA A 199 3.95 10.50 22.30
C ALA A 199 3.96 11.41 21.06
N ASP A 200 5.09 11.48 20.37
CA ASP A 200 5.15 12.07 19.04
C ASP A 200 4.45 11.19 17.99
N LEU A 201 4.35 9.89 18.28
CA LEU A 201 3.87 8.82 17.42
C LEU A 201 3.05 7.79 18.21
N TYR A 202 1.96 7.31 17.62
CA TYR A 202 1.18 6.19 18.15
C TYR A 202 1.03 5.12 17.06
N VAL A 203 1.13 3.85 17.43
CA VAL A 203 0.88 2.71 16.54
C VAL A 203 -0.31 1.90 17.07
N TRP A 204 -1.24 1.57 16.18
CA TRP A 204 -2.39 0.71 16.40
C TRP A 204 -2.39 -0.41 15.36
N GLY A 205 -3.04 -1.51 15.73
CA GLY A 205 -3.12 -2.68 14.89
C GLY A 205 -4.55 -3.14 14.64
N GLU A 206 -4.64 -4.45 14.50
CA GLU A 206 -5.83 -5.20 14.13
C GLU A 206 -6.89 -5.19 15.24
N GLN A 207 -6.56 -4.76 16.46
CA GLN A 207 -7.57 -4.56 17.51
C GLN A 207 -8.66 -3.57 17.10
N LEU A 208 -8.37 -2.64 16.20
CA LEU A 208 -9.36 -1.70 15.66
C LEU A 208 -10.36 -2.36 14.70
N THR A 209 -10.17 -3.63 14.32
CA THR A 209 -11.09 -4.39 13.48
C THR A 209 -11.47 -5.72 14.12
N ASN A 210 -11.35 -5.85 15.46
CA ASN A 210 -11.50 -7.11 16.21
C ASN A 210 -10.58 -8.23 15.70
N ARG A 211 -9.51 -7.89 15.00
CA ARG A 211 -8.63 -8.83 14.30
C ARG A 211 -9.35 -9.62 13.20
N GLU A 212 -10.47 -9.14 12.67
CA GLU A 212 -11.22 -9.84 11.62
C GLU A 212 -10.84 -9.37 10.20
N ILE A 213 -10.41 -8.11 10.07
CA ILE A 213 -10.00 -7.49 8.81
C ILE A 213 -8.57 -6.96 8.97
N PRO A 214 -7.65 -7.19 8.01
CA PRO A 214 -6.32 -6.58 8.04
C PRO A 214 -6.42 -5.07 8.23
N PHE A 215 -5.76 -4.53 9.26
CA PHE A 215 -5.79 -3.10 9.60
C PHE A 215 -4.66 -2.72 10.54
N GLY A 216 -4.13 -1.52 10.36
CA GLY A 216 -3.22 -0.85 11.29
C GLY A 216 -3.25 0.65 11.08
N VAL A 217 -2.82 1.41 12.07
CA VAL A 217 -2.76 2.87 12.00
C VAL A 217 -1.48 3.34 12.65
N PHE A 218 -0.79 4.29 12.03
CA PHE A 218 0.16 5.11 12.79
C PHE A 218 -0.30 6.56 12.76
N SER A 219 -0.31 7.17 13.94
CA SER A 219 -0.63 8.57 14.13
C SER A 219 0.62 9.34 14.52
N MET A 220 0.74 10.59 14.07
CA MET A 220 1.92 11.42 14.30
C MET A 220 1.54 12.88 14.56
N SER A 221 2.26 13.54 15.46
CA SER A 221 2.08 14.98 15.74
C SER A 221 2.33 15.83 14.50
N ASN A 222 1.83 17.08 14.47
CA ASN A 222 2.15 18.03 13.39
C ASN A 222 3.64 18.17 13.17
N ASP A 223 4.42 18.27 14.27
CA ASP A 223 5.86 18.41 14.19
C ASP A 223 6.50 17.21 13.48
N THR A 224 6.14 15.99 13.88
CA THR A 224 6.67 14.78 13.25
C THR A 224 6.24 14.69 11.78
N TYR A 225 5.03 15.13 11.45
CA TYR A 225 4.50 15.14 10.08
C TYR A 225 5.12 16.22 9.16
N LYS A 226 5.81 17.25 9.70
CA LYS A 226 6.37 18.38 8.91
C LYS A 226 7.05 17.98 7.59
N PRO A 227 7.92 16.95 7.52
CA PRO A 227 8.59 16.57 6.27
C PRO A 227 7.65 16.04 5.18
N TRP A 228 6.48 15.51 5.56
CA TRP A 228 5.45 15.02 4.67
C TRP A 228 4.33 16.04 4.44
N ASN A 229 4.34 17.17 5.15
CA ASN A 229 3.35 18.23 5.00
C ASN A 229 3.60 19.14 3.79
N ASN A 230 3.73 18.56 2.61
CA ASN A 230 3.78 19.27 1.33
C ASN A 230 3.31 18.35 0.19
N LEU A 231 2.95 18.94 -0.96
CA LEU A 231 2.41 18.19 -2.11
C LEU A 231 3.39 17.16 -2.70
N GLN A 232 4.71 17.37 -2.57
CA GLN A 232 5.71 16.44 -3.08
C GLN A 232 5.81 15.18 -2.22
N ASN A 233 5.67 15.35 -0.89
CA ASN A 233 5.97 14.29 0.07
C ASN A 233 4.74 13.67 0.76
N CYS A 234 3.54 14.23 0.59
CA CYS A 234 2.33 13.77 1.28
C CYS A 234 1.86 12.36 0.89
N LEU A 235 2.50 11.75 -0.11
CA LEU A 235 2.27 10.39 -0.59
C LEU A 235 3.52 9.48 -0.47
N LEU A 236 4.58 9.90 0.24
CA LEU A 236 5.80 9.09 0.43
C LEU A 236 5.58 7.80 1.22
N HIS A 237 4.48 7.73 1.95
CA HIS A 237 3.90 6.51 2.45
C HIS A 237 2.45 6.42 1.99
N SER A 238 1.98 5.20 1.74
CA SER A 238 0.61 4.99 1.27
C SER A 238 -0.32 4.87 2.46
N SER A 239 -1.45 5.55 2.43
CA SER A 239 -2.57 5.29 3.34
C SER A 239 -3.55 4.35 2.62
N THR A 240 -3.17 3.07 2.53
CA THR A 240 -3.84 2.04 1.72
C THR A 240 -5.31 1.84 2.11
N TYR A 241 -5.74 2.23 3.31
CA TYR A 241 -7.15 2.12 3.69
C TYR A 241 -7.92 3.42 3.81
N SER A 242 -7.34 4.57 3.46
CA SER A 242 -8.12 5.81 3.36
C SER A 242 -9.37 5.69 2.45
N GLY A 243 -9.34 4.75 1.48
CA GLY A 243 -10.47 4.43 0.60
C GLY A 243 -11.03 3.01 0.75
N ASN A 244 -10.75 2.32 1.86
CA ASN A 244 -11.34 1.02 2.17
C ASN A 244 -12.48 1.19 3.18
N LEU A 245 -13.73 1.17 2.70
CA LEU A 245 -14.89 1.39 3.55
C LEU A 245 -15.19 0.23 4.49
N LEU A 246 -14.85 -1.02 4.13
CA LEU A 246 -15.06 -2.16 5.01
C LEU A 246 -14.24 -1.98 6.31
N ALA A 247 -12.93 -1.77 6.16
CA ALA A 247 -12.03 -1.65 7.30
C ALA A 247 -12.30 -0.38 8.12
N LEU A 248 -12.50 0.77 7.47
CA LEU A 248 -12.78 2.02 8.17
C LEU A 248 -14.15 2.06 8.85
N SER A 249 -15.18 1.42 8.27
CA SER A 249 -16.50 1.32 8.92
C SER A 249 -16.41 0.47 10.18
N LYS A 250 -15.70 -0.68 10.12
CA LYS A 250 -15.46 -1.51 11.30
C LYS A 250 -14.65 -0.75 12.35
N ALA A 251 -13.55 -0.10 11.95
CA ALA A 251 -12.73 0.70 12.88
C ALA A 251 -13.51 1.83 13.53
N LYS A 252 -14.36 2.53 12.77
CA LYS A 252 -15.25 3.55 13.32
C LYS A 252 -16.18 2.97 14.39
N GLN A 253 -16.87 1.87 14.06
CA GLN A 253 -17.81 1.23 14.98
C GLN A 253 -17.10 0.77 16.26
N ILE A 254 -15.95 0.11 16.13
CA ILE A 254 -15.15 -0.35 17.26
C ILE A 254 -14.72 0.81 18.17
N LEU A 255 -14.27 1.93 17.61
CA LEU A 255 -13.96 3.12 18.39
C LEU A 255 -15.21 3.72 19.05
N ALA A 256 -16.34 3.77 18.35
CA ALA A 256 -17.60 4.27 18.89
C ALA A 256 -18.09 3.44 20.10
N ASP A 257 -17.96 2.12 20.02
CA ASP A 257 -18.50 1.19 21.02
C ASP A 257 -17.60 1.02 22.26
N ASN A 258 -16.28 1.26 22.13
CA ASN A 258 -15.31 0.95 23.18
C ASN A 258 -14.79 2.15 23.97
N PHE A 259 -15.16 3.38 23.59
CA PHE A 259 -14.72 4.60 24.25
C PHE A 259 -15.90 5.51 24.60
N GLN A 260 -15.73 6.33 25.64
CA GLN A 260 -16.74 7.31 26.05
C GLN A 260 -16.52 8.63 25.31
N TRP A 261 -17.54 9.07 24.57
CA TRP A 261 -17.49 10.27 23.75
C TRP A 261 -18.36 11.37 24.31
N SER A 262 -17.83 12.60 24.35
CA SER A 262 -18.62 13.76 24.74
C SER A 262 -19.70 14.06 23.69
N ALA A 263 -20.74 14.78 24.09
CA ALA A 263 -21.80 15.21 23.16
C ALA A 263 -21.25 16.04 21.97
N GLU A 264 -20.16 16.78 22.18
CA GLU A 264 -19.49 17.56 21.14
C GLU A 264 -18.78 16.67 20.10
N VAL A 265 -18.10 15.62 20.56
CA VAL A 265 -17.43 14.65 19.68
C VAL A 265 -18.46 13.92 18.82
N SER A 266 -19.55 13.44 19.45
CA SER A 266 -20.65 12.77 18.74
C SER A 266 -21.35 13.69 17.74
N LYS A 267 -21.59 14.96 18.11
CA LYS A 267 -22.14 15.96 17.19
C LYS A 267 -21.21 16.21 16.01
N THR A 268 -19.91 16.37 16.26
CA THR A 268 -18.90 16.57 15.21
C THR A 268 -18.86 15.41 14.22
N CYS A 269 -18.97 14.17 14.71
CA CYS A 269 -19.07 12.98 13.85
C CYS A 269 -20.34 13.01 12.99
N SER A 270 -21.50 13.36 13.56
CA SER A 270 -22.76 13.51 12.81
C SER A 270 -22.70 14.62 11.76
N ASP A 271 -22.06 15.75 12.10
CA ASP A 271 -21.86 16.86 11.16
C ASP A 271 -20.98 16.45 9.96
N MET A 272 -19.99 15.56 10.14
CA MET A 272 -19.19 15.02 9.02
C MET A 272 -20.00 14.16 8.05
N GLU A 273 -21.08 13.50 8.50
CA GLU A 273 -21.95 12.68 7.65
C GLU A 273 -22.86 13.54 6.75
N THR A 274 -23.19 14.74 7.21
CA THR A 274 -24.14 15.63 6.53
C THR A 274 -23.49 16.83 5.84
N SER A 275 -22.27 17.20 6.23
CA SER A 275 -21.53 18.35 5.68
C SER A 275 -20.21 17.94 5.03
N GLN A 276 -20.12 18.16 3.70
CA GLN A 276 -18.89 17.96 2.94
C GLN A 276 -17.75 18.87 3.40
N GLU A 277 -18.06 20.10 3.83
CA GLU A 277 -17.07 21.04 4.36
C GLU A 277 -16.48 20.52 5.68
N THR A 278 -17.34 20.07 6.60
CA THR A 278 -16.91 19.51 7.89
C THR A 278 -16.06 18.26 7.68
N LYS A 279 -16.50 17.35 6.80
CA LYS A 279 -15.72 16.15 6.44
C LYS A 279 -14.33 16.50 5.92
N LYS A 280 -14.23 17.43 4.96
CA LYS A 280 -12.94 17.87 4.39
C LYS A 280 -12.05 18.50 5.45
N LYS A 281 -12.61 19.35 6.33
CA LYS A 281 -11.90 19.99 7.44
C LYS A 281 -11.22 18.94 8.33
N TYR A 282 -11.98 17.98 8.84
CA TYR A 282 -11.44 16.96 9.77
C TYR A 282 -10.54 15.94 9.08
N PHE A 283 -10.82 15.59 7.82
CA PHE A 283 -9.88 14.77 7.03
C PHE A 283 -8.54 15.49 6.84
N SER A 284 -8.55 16.78 6.48
CA SER A 284 -7.31 17.55 6.31
C SER A 284 -6.56 17.73 7.63
N ALA A 285 -7.27 17.91 8.75
CA ALA A 285 -6.67 18.08 10.07
C ALA A 285 -6.03 16.78 10.60
N HIS A 286 -6.69 15.63 10.40
CA HIS A 286 -6.34 14.38 11.09
C HIS A 286 -5.93 13.21 10.18
N VAL A 287 -5.92 13.39 8.86
CA VAL A 287 -5.46 12.36 7.91
C VAL A 287 -4.38 12.93 7.00
N ASN A 288 -4.74 13.86 6.11
CA ASN A 288 -3.77 14.44 5.19
C ASN A 288 -4.21 15.80 4.61
N PRO A 289 -3.58 16.93 5.01
CA PRO A 289 -3.98 18.27 4.58
C PRO A 289 -3.67 18.59 3.11
N ASN A 290 -2.86 17.77 2.44
CA ASN A 290 -2.41 18.02 1.07
C ASN A 290 -3.22 17.23 0.04
N LEU A 291 -3.87 16.13 0.43
CA LEU A 291 -4.68 15.32 -0.49
C LEU A 291 -5.94 16.05 -0.93
N GLU A 292 -6.62 16.77 -0.04
CA GLU A 292 -7.79 17.57 -0.38
C GLU A 292 -7.46 18.61 -1.46
N LYS A 293 -6.33 19.32 -1.31
CA LYS A 293 -5.81 20.28 -2.30
C LYS A 293 -5.44 19.59 -3.62
N LEU A 294 -4.75 18.45 -3.55
CA LEU A 294 -4.34 17.69 -4.73
C LEU A 294 -5.56 17.20 -5.52
N TYR A 295 -6.59 16.70 -4.83
CA TYR A 295 -7.82 16.23 -5.48
C TYR A 295 -8.59 17.37 -6.10
N ALA A 296 -8.73 18.51 -5.43
CA ALA A 296 -9.34 19.70 -6.02
C ALA A 296 -8.59 20.15 -7.29
N LEU A 297 -7.25 20.11 -7.29
CA LEU A 297 -6.43 20.44 -8.46
C LEU A 297 -6.65 19.47 -9.63
N ALA A 298 -6.77 18.17 -9.34
CA ALA A 298 -7.06 17.12 -10.32
C ALA A 298 -8.55 17.04 -10.72
N GLY A 299 -9.43 17.77 -10.05
CA GLY A 299 -10.89 17.67 -10.21
C GLY A 299 -11.52 16.43 -9.57
N TYR A 300 -10.86 15.77 -8.63
CA TYR A 300 -11.37 14.62 -7.88
C TYR A 300 -11.89 14.98 -6.49
N ASP A 301 -12.22 16.25 -6.25
CA ASP A 301 -13.00 16.73 -5.12
C ASP A 301 -14.49 16.30 -5.22
N LEU A 302 -14.71 15.00 -5.43
CA LEU A 302 -16.01 14.39 -5.71
C LEU A 302 -16.42 13.46 -4.57
N GLU A 303 -17.72 13.41 -4.31
CA GLU A 303 -18.34 12.36 -3.50
C GLU A 303 -18.65 11.16 -4.40
N VAL A 304 -18.01 10.03 -4.15
CA VAL A 304 -18.37 8.75 -4.78
C VAL A 304 -19.54 8.14 -4.01
N GLN A 305 -20.72 8.14 -4.63
CA GLN A 305 -21.96 7.68 -4.00
C GLN A 305 -22.19 6.18 -4.21
N LYS A 306 -21.91 5.71 -5.43
CA LYS A 306 -22.03 4.30 -5.81
C LYS A 306 -20.88 3.89 -6.73
N ALA A 307 -20.53 2.61 -6.68
CA ALA A 307 -19.57 1.99 -7.57
C ALA A 307 -20.11 0.62 -8.00
N SER A 308 -20.18 0.33 -9.29
CA SER A 308 -20.69 -0.96 -9.78
C SER A 308 -20.11 -1.29 -11.16
N GLY A 309 -19.57 -2.49 -11.32
CA GLY A 309 -18.89 -2.90 -12.55
C GLY A 309 -17.80 -1.90 -12.92
N CYS A 310 -17.83 -1.40 -14.14
CA CYS A 310 -16.87 -0.42 -14.65
C CYS A 310 -17.20 1.04 -14.29
N TYR A 311 -18.17 1.31 -13.41
CA TYR A 311 -18.71 2.67 -13.25
C TYR A 311 -18.65 3.20 -11.82
N LEU A 312 -18.45 4.52 -11.72
CA LEU A 312 -18.59 5.30 -10.50
C LEU A 312 -19.70 6.34 -10.67
N THR A 313 -20.66 6.34 -9.76
CA THR A 313 -21.64 7.40 -9.63
C THR A 313 -21.10 8.42 -8.64
N VAL A 314 -20.81 9.62 -9.14
CA VAL A 314 -20.15 10.69 -8.40
C VAL A 314 -20.99 11.94 -8.35
N ARG A 315 -20.87 12.72 -7.28
CA ARG A 315 -21.49 14.04 -7.14
C ARG A 315 -20.45 15.06 -6.74
N LYS A 316 -20.37 16.18 -7.46
CA LYS A 316 -19.58 17.33 -7.04
C LYS A 316 -20.43 18.22 -6.13
N ASP A 317 -19.80 18.84 -5.16
CA ASP A 317 -20.48 19.80 -4.29
C ASP A 317 -21.13 20.93 -5.11
N GLY A 318 -22.38 21.28 -4.77
CA GLY A 318 -23.21 22.23 -5.51
C GLY A 318 -23.89 21.69 -6.78
N GLU A 319 -23.57 20.49 -7.27
CA GLU A 319 -24.31 19.87 -8.38
C GLU A 319 -25.59 19.18 -7.89
N LYS A 320 -26.71 19.41 -8.58
CA LYS A 320 -28.02 18.81 -8.23
C LYS A 320 -28.07 17.32 -8.54
N GLU A 321 -27.55 16.92 -9.70
CA GLU A 321 -27.64 15.56 -10.21
C GLU A 321 -26.27 14.86 -10.18
N PRO A 322 -26.22 13.58 -9.78
CA PRO A 322 -25.00 12.80 -9.87
C PRO A 322 -24.63 12.49 -11.33
N ARG A 323 -23.34 12.26 -11.57
CA ARG A 323 -22.78 11.86 -12.86
C ARG A 323 -22.24 10.44 -12.79
N VAL A 324 -22.27 9.73 -13.91
CA VAL A 324 -21.67 8.41 -14.04
C VAL A 324 -20.38 8.52 -14.83
N LEU A 325 -19.26 8.15 -14.21
CA LEU A 325 -17.95 8.06 -14.84
C LEU A 325 -17.62 6.60 -15.14
N LEU A 326 -16.96 6.36 -16.28
CA LEU A 326 -16.28 5.09 -16.54
C LEU A 326 -15.00 5.06 -15.70
N ASP A 327 -14.83 4.04 -14.88
CA ASP A 327 -13.66 3.85 -14.06
C ASP A 327 -12.57 3.07 -14.81
N CYS A 328 -11.57 3.81 -15.29
CA CYS A 328 -10.36 3.26 -15.86
C CYS A 328 -9.19 3.28 -14.87
N LEU A 329 -9.46 3.45 -13.58
CA LEU A 329 -8.50 3.27 -12.50
C LEU A 329 -8.71 1.92 -11.80
N SER A 330 -9.96 1.47 -11.70
CA SER A 330 -10.38 0.20 -11.11
C SER A 330 -9.71 -0.07 -9.75
N GLY A 331 -9.74 0.93 -8.87
CA GLY A 331 -9.12 0.80 -7.54
C GLY A 331 -7.58 0.70 -7.56
N GLY A 332 -6.93 1.04 -8.67
CA GLY A 332 -5.49 0.85 -8.85
C GLY A 332 -5.20 -0.58 -9.27
N ALA A 333 -6.00 -1.11 -10.21
CA ALA A 333 -6.04 -2.48 -10.71
C ALA A 333 -6.55 -3.55 -9.71
N LEU A 334 -7.31 -3.16 -8.69
CA LEU A 334 -8.00 -4.10 -7.79
C LEU A 334 -9.20 -4.77 -8.46
N GLY A 335 -9.96 -4.00 -9.24
CA GLY A 335 -11.21 -4.47 -9.83
C GLY A 335 -10.97 -5.19 -11.14
N ILE A 336 -10.51 -6.44 -11.08
CA ILE A 336 -10.46 -7.29 -12.28
C ILE A 336 -11.88 -7.60 -12.82
N PHE A 337 -12.87 -7.75 -11.92
CA PHE A 337 -14.29 -7.88 -12.26
C PHE A 337 -15.09 -6.57 -12.07
N GLY A 338 -14.39 -5.46 -11.83
CA GLY A 338 -15.00 -4.18 -11.48
C GLY A 338 -15.55 -4.11 -10.05
N HIS A 339 -16.28 -3.03 -9.75
CA HIS A 339 -16.79 -2.72 -8.41
C HIS A 339 -18.01 -3.55 -8.03
N ASN A 340 -18.07 -3.93 -6.75
CA ASN A 340 -19.20 -4.64 -6.15
C ASN A 340 -19.76 -5.80 -6.99
N PRO A 341 -18.94 -6.83 -7.29
CA PRO A 341 -19.40 -8.03 -7.98
C PRO A 341 -20.63 -8.61 -7.25
N PRO A 342 -21.77 -8.82 -7.93
CA PRO A 342 -23.01 -9.26 -7.30
C PRO A 342 -22.90 -10.62 -6.58
N ASP A 343 -22.10 -11.51 -7.15
CA ASP A 343 -21.82 -12.85 -6.66
C ASP A 343 -21.03 -12.90 -5.36
N LEU A 344 -20.35 -11.80 -4.98
CA LEU A 344 -19.78 -11.67 -3.64
C LEU A 344 -20.86 -11.88 -2.57
N SER A 345 -21.99 -11.17 -2.68
CA SER A 345 -23.07 -11.25 -1.68
C SER A 345 -24.07 -12.36 -1.94
N SER A 346 -24.17 -12.90 -3.17
CA SER A 346 -25.08 -14.02 -3.45
C SER A 346 -24.45 -15.41 -3.32
N SER A 347 -23.12 -15.52 -3.42
CA SER A 347 -22.45 -16.83 -3.58
C SER A 347 -21.25 -17.03 -2.66
N VAL A 348 -20.47 -16.00 -2.36
CA VAL A 348 -19.28 -16.14 -1.51
C VAL A 348 -19.62 -15.97 -0.03
N LEU A 349 -20.14 -14.80 0.34
CA LEU A 349 -20.37 -14.44 1.75
C LEU A 349 -21.38 -15.35 2.47
N PRO A 350 -22.53 -15.74 1.86
CA PRO A 350 -23.49 -16.63 2.52
C PRO A 350 -22.96 -18.06 2.77
N ASN A 351 -21.98 -18.49 1.98
CA ASN A 351 -21.39 -19.83 2.03
C ASN A 351 -20.04 -19.84 2.75
N HIS A 352 -19.62 -18.72 3.37
CA HIS A 352 -18.37 -18.67 4.10
C HIS A 352 -18.51 -19.36 5.46
N GLU A 353 -17.71 -20.41 5.67
CA GLU A 353 -17.60 -21.10 6.94
C GLU A 353 -16.36 -20.60 7.70
N PRO A 354 -16.51 -19.90 8.85
CA PRO A 354 -15.40 -19.17 9.48
C PRO A 354 -14.17 -20.02 9.86
N PHE A 355 -14.35 -21.33 10.05
CA PHE A 355 -13.30 -22.27 10.47
C PHE A 355 -12.87 -23.25 9.37
N TYR A 356 -13.43 -23.13 8.17
CA TYR A 356 -12.96 -23.90 7.02
C TYR A 356 -11.61 -23.37 6.55
N ASP A 357 -10.70 -24.25 6.14
CA ASP A 357 -9.36 -23.88 5.71
C ASP A 357 -9.32 -23.47 4.23
N TYR A 358 -9.93 -22.33 3.92
CA TYR A 358 -9.89 -21.74 2.58
C TYR A 358 -8.48 -21.37 2.14
N TRP A 359 -7.56 -21.12 3.08
CA TRP A 359 -6.17 -20.89 2.74
C TRP A 359 -5.55 -22.12 2.08
N HIS A 360 -5.79 -23.32 2.63
CA HIS A 360 -5.33 -24.56 2.00
C HIS A 360 -5.84 -24.70 0.57
N ASP A 361 -7.15 -24.54 0.35
CA ASP A 361 -7.74 -24.60 -0.98
C ASP A 361 -7.18 -23.55 -1.95
N LEU A 362 -6.96 -22.33 -1.47
CA LEU A 362 -6.31 -21.27 -2.23
C LEU A 362 -4.89 -21.66 -2.63
N THR A 363 -4.11 -22.25 -1.72
CA THR A 363 -2.75 -22.70 -2.04
C THR A 363 -2.72 -23.84 -3.05
N LEU A 364 -3.66 -24.79 -2.97
CA LEU A 364 -3.79 -25.86 -3.97
C LEU A 364 -4.13 -25.31 -5.35
N GLU A 365 -5.06 -24.35 -5.41
CA GLU A 365 -5.46 -23.74 -6.67
C GLU A 365 -4.34 -22.90 -7.28
N LEU A 366 -3.61 -22.13 -6.46
CA LEU A 366 -2.43 -21.39 -6.90
C LEU A 366 -1.32 -22.33 -7.37
N ASN A 367 -1.05 -23.43 -6.65
CA ASN A 367 -0.09 -24.44 -7.09
C ASN A 367 -0.48 -25.02 -8.45
N ARG A 368 -1.74 -25.42 -8.62
CA ARG A 368 -2.26 -25.95 -9.89
C ARG A 368 -2.11 -24.95 -11.04
N LEU A 369 -2.34 -23.66 -10.79
CA LEU A 369 -2.27 -22.61 -11.79
C LEU A 369 -0.85 -22.21 -12.19
N THR A 370 0.10 -22.33 -11.26
CA THR A 370 1.39 -21.63 -11.35
C THR A 370 2.60 -22.54 -11.23
N GLY A 371 2.44 -23.74 -10.68
CA GLY A 371 3.50 -24.69 -10.39
C GLY A 371 4.30 -24.41 -9.11
N PHE A 372 4.03 -23.31 -8.39
CA PHE A 372 4.73 -23.01 -7.13
C PHE A 372 4.19 -23.86 -5.98
N GLU A 373 5.06 -24.56 -5.26
CA GLU A 373 4.69 -25.51 -4.21
C GLU A 373 4.33 -24.85 -2.87
N PHE A 374 4.86 -23.67 -2.61
CA PHE A 374 4.64 -22.95 -1.36
C PHE A 374 4.01 -21.58 -1.58
N ALA A 375 3.16 -21.18 -0.64
CA ALA A 375 2.56 -19.86 -0.59
C ALA A 375 2.58 -19.30 0.83
N PHE A 376 2.98 -18.04 0.97
CA PHE A 376 2.87 -17.29 2.23
C PHE A 376 1.70 -16.29 2.15
N PRO A 377 0.87 -16.20 3.19
CA PRO A 377 -0.17 -15.18 3.29
C PRO A 377 0.45 -13.80 3.51
N ALA A 378 -0.16 -12.79 2.89
CA ALA A 378 0.15 -11.40 3.08
C ALA A 378 -1.14 -10.57 3.14
N VAL A 379 -1.04 -9.34 3.65
CA VAL A 379 -2.19 -8.44 3.80
C VAL A 379 -2.22 -7.32 2.75
N SER A 380 -1.13 -7.17 2.01
CA SER A 380 -0.93 -6.14 0.99
C SER A 380 0.09 -6.62 -0.05
N GLY A 381 0.21 -5.87 -1.14
CA GLY A 381 1.31 -6.07 -2.08
C GLY A 381 2.68 -5.89 -1.43
N ALA A 382 2.85 -4.86 -0.58
CA ALA A 382 4.14 -4.60 0.03
C ALA A 382 4.57 -5.71 1.01
N THR A 383 3.63 -6.28 1.78
CA THR A 383 3.93 -7.43 2.65
C THR A 383 4.19 -8.71 1.85
N ALA A 384 3.55 -8.89 0.68
CA ALA A 384 3.88 -10.00 -0.21
C ALA A 384 5.33 -9.88 -0.74
N VAL A 385 5.76 -8.68 -1.13
CA VAL A 385 7.17 -8.45 -1.50
C VAL A 385 8.10 -8.65 -0.30
N GLU A 386 7.74 -8.16 0.87
CA GLU A 386 8.55 -8.30 2.08
C GLU A 386 8.79 -9.78 2.44
N ASN A 387 7.75 -10.62 2.40
CA ASN A 387 7.87 -12.07 2.58
C ASN A 387 8.82 -12.71 1.54
N GLY A 388 8.72 -12.29 0.28
CA GLY A 388 9.59 -12.78 -0.80
C GLY A 388 11.06 -12.41 -0.56
N LEU A 389 11.32 -11.14 -0.25
CA LEU A 389 12.66 -10.64 0.05
C LEU A 389 13.26 -11.30 1.29
N PHE A 390 12.48 -11.50 2.37
CA PHE A 390 12.94 -12.25 3.53
C PHE A 390 13.32 -13.69 3.18
N THR A 391 12.49 -14.37 2.38
CA THR A 391 12.76 -15.76 1.97
C THR A 391 14.04 -15.85 1.16
N ALA A 392 14.25 -14.94 0.21
CA ALA A 392 15.49 -14.88 -0.58
C ALA A 392 16.72 -14.57 0.29
N LEU A 393 16.63 -13.58 1.20
CA LEU A 393 17.71 -13.20 2.11
C LEU A 393 18.11 -14.35 3.04
N LEU A 394 17.15 -15.17 3.47
CA LEU A 394 17.42 -16.37 4.25
C LEU A 394 18.07 -17.49 3.44
N ALA A 395 17.85 -17.55 2.12
CA ALA A 395 18.32 -18.66 1.29
C ALA A 395 19.62 -18.38 0.53
N MET A 396 19.99 -17.11 0.33
CA MET A 396 21.12 -16.70 -0.51
C MET A 396 22.52 -17.05 0.04
N GLY A 397 22.61 -17.52 1.29
CA GLY A 397 23.87 -17.97 1.91
C GLY A 397 24.85 -16.82 2.16
N ASP A 398 26.11 -16.98 1.73
CA ASP A 398 27.16 -15.97 1.88
C ASP A 398 27.00 -14.75 0.96
N LYS A 399 26.06 -14.84 0.00
CA LYS A 399 25.76 -13.74 -0.91
C LYS A 399 24.90 -12.72 -0.20
N SER A 400 25.01 -11.46 -0.61
CA SER A 400 24.24 -10.37 0.00
C SER A 400 23.67 -9.39 -1.01
N LYS A 401 24.15 -9.37 -2.27
CA LYS A 401 23.68 -8.38 -3.25
C LYS A 401 22.31 -8.74 -3.83
N ILE A 402 21.45 -7.72 -3.85
CA ILE A 402 20.16 -7.72 -4.55
C ILE A 402 20.26 -6.77 -5.74
N ILE A 403 20.02 -7.26 -6.96
CA ILE A 403 19.87 -6.43 -8.14
C ILE A 403 18.40 -6.06 -8.33
N VAL A 404 18.15 -4.78 -8.59
CA VAL A 404 16.83 -4.25 -8.95
C VAL A 404 16.94 -3.31 -10.15
N PHE A 405 15.88 -3.22 -10.95
CA PHE A 405 15.84 -2.24 -12.05
C PHE A 405 15.30 -0.88 -11.59
N ASP A 406 15.81 0.21 -12.16
CA ASP A 406 15.29 1.57 -11.92
C ASP A 406 13.79 1.66 -12.25
N ASN A 407 13.06 2.52 -11.56
CA ASN A 407 11.60 2.68 -11.63
C ASN A 407 10.75 1.42 -11.34
N ASN A 408 11.35 0.36 -10.80
CA ASN A 408 10.59 -0.72 -10.16
C ASN A 408 9.78 -0.18 -8.97
N TYR A 409 8.61 -0.74 -8.70
CA TYR A 409 7.79 -0.38 -7.56
C TYR A 409 7.26 -1.62 -6.84
N SER A 410 7.92 -1.97 -5.75
CA SER A 410 7.58 -3.11 -4.90
C SER A 410 6.97 -2.74 -3.55
N GLY A 411 6.71 -1.46 -3.32
CA GLY A 411 5.99 -0.96 -2.16
C GLY A 411 6.81 0.00 -1.31
N LYS A 412 6.26 0.36 -0.15
CA LYS A 412 6.78 1.48 0.67
C LYS A 412 7.12 1.10 2.10
N LEU A 413 7.12 -0.20 2.40
CA LEU A 413 7.69 -0.76 3.64
C LEU A 413 9.22 -0.70 3.58
N LEU A 414 9.91 -0.77 4.71
CA LEU A 414 11.34 -0.47 4.79
C LEU A 414 12.18 -1.39 3.90
N LEU A 415 11.89 -2.70 3.88
CA LEU A 415 12.57 -3.65 3.00
C LEU A 415 12.08 -3.53 1.54
N PRO A 416 10.79 -3.66 1.20
CA PRO A 416 10.32 -3.46 -0.18
C PRO A 416 10.69 -2.12 -0.84
N LEU A 417 10.95 -1.08 -0.04
CA LEU A 417 11.37 0.23 -0.53
C LEU A 417 12.74 0.18 -1.21
N ILE A 418 13.66 -0.71 -0.81
CA ILE A 418 14.95 -0.86 -1.51
C ILE A 418 14.77 -1.39 -2.94
N ALA A 419 13.71 -2.18 -3.15
CA ALA A 419 13.26 -2.63 -4.46
C ALA A 419 12.27 -1.65 -5.12
N SER A 420 12.19 -0.41 -4.64
CA SER A 420 11.39 0.64 -5.28
C SER A 420 12.24 1.86 -5.66
N PRO A 421 13.37 1.69 -6.36
CA PRO A 421 14.21 2.82 -6.75
C PRO A 421 13.44 3.76 -7.67
N SER A 422 13.20 4.98 -7.21
CA SER A 422 12.58 6.02 -8.04
C SER A 422 13.07 7.40 -7.63
N LYS A 423 13.33 8.26 -8.61
CA LYS A 423 13.64 9.67 -8.39
C LYS A 423 12.53 10.43 -7.64
N ILE A 424 11.29 9.93 -7.71
CA ILE A 424 10.11 10.55 -7.07
C ILE A 424 9.95 10.07 -5.62
N GLN A 425 10.46 8.88 -5.29
CA GLN A 425 10.38 8.32 -3.95
C GLN A 425 11.78 8.14 -3.36
N PRO A 426 12.41 9.23 -2.85
CA PRO A 426 13.75 9.13 -2.28
C PRO A 426 13.73 8.23 -1.05
N SER A 427 14.59 7.22 -1.03
CA SER A 427 14.77 6.28 0.09
C SER A 427 15.71 6.83 1.16
N LEU A 428 16.63 7.72 0.78
CA LEU A 428 17.64 8.33 1.65
C LEU A 428 17.08 8.94 2.95
N PRO A 429 15.93 9.64 2.97
CA PRO A 429 15.39 10.19 4.21
C PRO A 429 14.93 9.13 5.23
N PHE A 430 14.80 7.87 4.82
CA PHE A 430 14.37 6.74 5.66
C PHE A 430 15.55 5.85 6.09
N ALA A 431 16.77 6.23 5.72
CA ALA A 431 17.99 5.50 6.03
C ALA A 431 18.22 5.35 7.56
N PRO A 432 18.98 4.31 7.98
CA PRO A 432 19.60 3.30 7.14
C PRO A 432 18.61 2.24 6.64
N LEU A 433 18.81 1.78 5.40
CA LEU A 433 18.11 0.67 4.78
C LEU A 433 19.14 -0.41 4.42
N TYR A 434 18.67 -1.61 4.03
CA TYR A 434 19.54 -2.66 3.51
C TYR A 434 20.48 -2.12 2.42
N LYS A 435 21.79 -2.38 2.55
CA LYS A 435 22.83 -1.66 1.82
C LYS A 435 23.28 -2.34 0.53
N GLU A 436 23.20 -3.66 0.48
CA GLU A 436 23.75 -4.47 -0.60
C GLU A 436 22.75 -4.52 -1.78
N VAL A 437 22.46 -3.36 -2.35
CA VAL A 437 21.46 -3.19 -3.42
C VAL A 437 22.10 -2.50 -4.61
N VAL A 438 22.03 -3.18 -5.75
CA VAL A 438 22.51 -2.66 -7.03
C VAL A 438 21.32 -2.25 -7.88
N VAL A 439 21.26 -0.96 -8.24
CA VAL A 439 20.24 -0.42 -9.13
C VAL A 439 20.79 -0.30 -10.55
N ILE A 440 20.11 -0.94 -11.50
CA ILE A 440 20.45 -0.89 -12.93
C ILE A 440 19.31 -0.20 -13.69
N ASP A 441 19.63 0.81 -14.49
CA ASP A 441 18.66 1.32 -15.46
C ASP A 441 18.62 0.35 -16.64
N ALA A 442 17.53 -0.42 -16.75
CA ALA A 442 17.35 -1.44 -17.78
C ALA A 442 17.37 -0.87 -19.21
N PHE A 443 17.22 0.45 -19.38
CA PHE A 443 17.17 1.12 -20.68
C PHE A 443 18.42 1.96 -20.97
N ALA A 444 19.43 1.92 -20.10
CA ALA A 444 20.71 2.56 -20.36
C ALA A 444 21.54 1.75 -21.38
N GLY A 445 22.37 2.44 -22.17
CA GLY A 445 23.18 1.80 -23.21
C GLY A 445 24.24 0.82 -22.68
N ASP A 446 24.57 0.88 -21.39
CA ASP A 446 25.51 0.02 -20.68
C ASP A 446 24.81 -1.04 -19.80
N ALA A 447 23.48 -1.18 -19.88
CA ALA A 447 22.71 -2.04 -18.98
C ALA A 447 23.14 -3.51 -19.01
N GLU A 448 23.38 -4.06 -20.21
CA GLU A 448 23.83 -5.46 -20.39
C GLU A 448 25.22 -5.70 -19.78
N GLU A 449 26.17 -4.78 -20.00
CA GLU A 449 27.52 -4.86 -19.46
C GLU A 449 27.50 -4.77 -17.93
N ARG A 450 26.75 -3.81 -17.38
CA ARG A 450 26.60 -3.65 -15.93
C ARG A 450 25.95 -4.87 -15.29
N LEU A 451 24.86 -5.36 -15.84
CA LEU A 451 24.18 -6.56 -15.32
C LEU A 451 25.09 -7.77 -15.35
N SER A 452 25.78 -8.01 -16.48
CA SER A 452 26.71 -9.13 -16.60
C SER A 452 27.89 -9.01 -15.64
N SER A 453 28.46 -7.81 -15.47
CA SER A 453 29.55 -7.55 -14.52
C SER A 453 29.14 -7.84 -13.08
N GLU A 454 27.96 -7.37 -12.66
CA GLU A 454 27.47 -7.57 -11.30
C GLU A 454 27.18 -9.05 -11.03
N ILE A 455 26.56 -9.76 -11.98
CA ILE A 455 26.34 -11.20 -11.87
C ILE A 455 27.69 -11.95 -11.76
N ARG A 456 28.66 -11.61 -12.62
CA ARG A 456 29.99 -12.23 -12.64
C ARG A 456 30.83 -11.99 -11.39
N SER A 457 30.46 -11.02 -10.55
CA SER A 457 31.09 -10.84 -9.24
C SER A 457 30.90 -12.05 -8.31
N GLY A 458 29.86 -12.85 -8.54
CA GLY A 458 29.50 -13.99 -7.68
C GLY A 458 28.76 -13.60 -6.40
N GLU A 459 28.59 -12.30 -6.11
CA GLU A 459 28.00 -11.80 -4.86
C GLU A 459 26.47 -11.61 -4.94
N VAL A 460 25.88 -11.73 -6.14
CA VAL A 460 24.44 -11.58 -6.39
C VAL A 460 23.70 -12.83 -5.93
N GLY A 461 22.82 -12.68 -4.95
CA GLY A 461 21.94 -13.76 -4.51
C GLY A 461 20.48 -13.59 -4.92
N LEU A 462 20.05 -12.39 -5.31
CA LEU A 462 18.69 -12.14 -5.80
C LEU A 462 18.69 -11.08 -6.93
N ILE A 463 17.89 -11.32 -7.96
CA ILE A 463 17.47 -10.31 -8.94
C ILE A 463 15.95 -10.14 -8.80
N TRP A 464 15.49 -8.93 -8.47
CA TRP A 464 14.09 -8.63 -8.18
C TRP A 464 13.53 -7.52 -9.06
N PHE A 465 12.44 -7.76 -9.78
CA PHE A 465 11.85 -6.77 -10.68
C PHE A 465 10.39 -7.07 -11.12
N GLU A 466 9.69 -6.04 -11.59
CA GLU A 466 8.50 -6.12 -12.41
C GLU A 466 8.93 -6.32 -13.87
N TYR A 467 8.51 -7.42 -14.52
CA TYR A 467 8.86 -7.64 -15.94
C TYR A 467 8.26 -6.58 -16.87
N ILE A 468 7.02 -6.17 -16.59
CA ILE A 468 6.43 -4.96 -17.16
C ILE A 468 6.25 -3.98 -15.99
N ARG A 469 6.99 -2.87 -16.00
CA ARG A 469 6.97 -1.93 -14.88
C ARG A 469 5.63 -1.23 -14.78
N GLY A 470 5.00 -1.29 -13.61
CA GLY A 470 3.73 -0.61 -13.38
C GLY A 470 3.80 0.90 -13.42
N SER A 471 4.98 1.48 -13.18
CA SER A 471 5.23 2.91 -13.15
C SER A 471 5.09 3.57 -14.53
N ASP A 472 5.48 2.89 -15.62
CA ASP A 472 5.50 3.46 -16.97
C ASP A 472 5.01 2.53 -18.09
N GLY A 473 4.73 1.27 -17.77
CA GLY A 473 4.23 0.28 -18.74
C GLY A 473 5.32 -0.38 -19.58
N LYS A 474 6.60 -0.07 -19.33
CA LYS A 474 7.68 -0.59 -20.16
C LYS A 474 8.08 -2.00 -19.73
N LYS A 475 8.32 -2.84 -20.74
CA LYS A 475 8.87 -4.20 -20.62
C LYS A 475 10.39 -4.14 -20.40
N ILE A 476 10.93 -4.95 -19.49
CA ILE A 476 12.38 -5.15 -19.39
C ILE A 476 12.90 -5.71 -20.74
N PRO A 477 13.98 -5.15 -21.32
CA PRO A 477 14.50 -5.61 -22.60
C PRO A 477 14.90 -7.08 -22.62
N ASP A 478 14.55 -7.78 -23.71
CA ASP A 478 14.83 -9.21 -23.89
C ASP A 478 16.31 -9.59 -23.70
N PRO A 479 17.31 -8.79 -24.14
CA PRO A 479 18.72 -9.11 -23.90
C PRO A 479 19.07 -9.23 -22.40
N LEU A 480 18.47 -8.41 -21.53
CA LEU A 480 18.69 -8.53 -20.09
C LEU A 480 18.06 -9.80 -19.53
N ILE A 481 16.88 -10.18 -20.03
CA ILE A 481 16.19 -11.41 -19.66
C ILE A 481 17.01 -12.64 -20.06
N GLU A 482 17.55 -12.64 -21.27
CA GLU A 482 18.46 -13.68 -21.77
C GLU A 482 19.73 -13.79 -20.93
N LEU A 483 20.34 -12.66 -20.54
CA LEU A 483 21.50 -12.63 -19.65
C LEU A 483 21.19 -13.22 -18.27
N ILE A 484 20.03 -12.86 -17.69
CA ILE A 484 19.55 -13.40 -16.40
C ILE A 484 19.37 -14.91 -16.50
N ASN A 485 18.82 -15.44 -17.59
CA ASN A 485 18.66 -16.88 -17.74
C ASN A 485 20.01 -17.59 -17.98
N ARG A 486 20.84 -17.05 -18.88
CA ARG A 486 22.14 -17.65 -19.26
C ARG A 486 23.09 -17.83 -18.09
N HIS A 487 23.15 -16.86 -17.18
CA HIS A 487 24.10 -16.88 -16.07
C HIS A 487 23.55 -17.54 -14.81
N ARG A 488 22.28 -17.95 -14.78
CA ARG A 488 21.64 -18.43 -13.55
C ARG A 488 22.28 -19.70 -13.01
N GLU A 489 22.53 -20.69 -13.86
CA GLU A 489 23.11 -21.97 -13.42
C GLU A 489 24.56 -21.82 -12.96
N GLU A 490 25.34 -20.98 -13.65
CA GLU A 490 26.75 -20.74 -13.34
C GLU A 490 26.93 -19.99 -12.02
N TYR A 491 26.14 -18.95 -11.78
CA TYR A 491 26.32 -18.08 -10.62
C TYR A 491 25.37 -18.40 -9.47
N GLY A 492 24.24 -19.06 -9.68
CA GLY A 492 23.34 -19.51 -8.60
C GLY A 492 22.67 -18.39 -7.80
N TYR A 493 21.88 -17.53 -8.47
CA TYR A 493 21.03 -16.51 -7.83
C TYR A 493 19.55 -16.85 -8.01
N TYR A 494 18.72 -16.28 -7.13
CA TYR A 494 17.27 -16.35 -7.21
C TYR A 494 16.68 -15.21 -8.06
N ILE A 495 15.50 -15.46 -8.62
CA ILE A 495 14.74 -14.49 -9.42
C ILE A 495 13.38 -14.26 -8.75
N GLY A 496 13.09 -13.02 -8.38
CA GLY A 496 11.78 -12.60 -7.88
C GLY A 496 11.07 -11.69 -8.87
N ILE A 497 9.82 -12.03 -9.21
CA ILE A 497 8.99 -11.23 -10.11
C ILE A 497 7.77 -10.66 -9.37
N ASP A 498 7.63 -9.34 -9.43
CA ASP A 498 6.48 -8.64 -8.87
C ASP A 498 5.32 -8.63 -9.89
N GLU A 499 4.35 -9.52 -9.69
CA GLU A 499 3.15 -9.65 -10.53
C GLU A 499 1.93 -8.94 -9.90
N ILE A 500 2.13 -8.13 -8.85
CA ILE A 500 1.03 -7.54 -8.09
C ILE A 500 0.15 -6.66 -8.97
N LEU A 501 0.74 -5.90 -9.90
CA LEU A 501 -0.02 -5.05 -10.83
C LEU A 501 -0.35 -5.75 -12.16
N MET A 502 0.62 -6.46 -12.75
CA MET A 502 0.56 -6.93 -14.14
C MET A 502 0.06 -8.36 -14.30
N GLY A 503 -0.01 -9.11 -13.20
CA GLY A 503 -0.54 -10.47 -13.18
C GLY A 503 -2.06 -10.52 -13.26
N LEU A 504 -2.60 -11.72 -13.11
CA LEU A 504 -4.02 -12.06 -13.22
C LEU A 504 -4.64 -11.51 -14.52
N TYR A 505 -3.97 -11.74 -15.65
CA TYR A 505 -4.41 -11.33 -17.00
C TYR A 505 -4.43 -9.83 -17.28
N ARG A 506 -4.04 -8.95 -16.34
CA ARG A 506 -3.96 -7.50 -16.60
C ARG A 506 -3.14 -7.18 -17.85
N SER A 507 -1.97 -7.80 -17.95
CA SER A 507 -1.05 -7.60 -19.06
C SER A 507 -1.31 -8.51 -20.26
N GLY A 508 -2.39 -9.30 -20.25
CA GLY A 508 -2.72 -10.31 -21.26
C GLY A 508 -2.61 -11.73 -20.68
N PRO A 509 -1.40 -12.29 -20.48
CA PRO A 509 -1.22 -13.62 -19.88
C PRO A 509 -1.50 -13.63 -18.37
N LEU A 510 -1.64 -14.82 -17.78
CA LEU A 510 -1.85 -14.99 -16.33
C LEU A 510 -0.79 -14.23 -15.52
N PHE A 511 0.48 -14.38 -15.86
CA PHE A 511 1.58 -13.57 -15.34
C PHE A 511 2.35 -12.92 -16.48
N SER A 512 2.81 -11.69 -16.28
CA SER A 512 3.50 -10.92 -17.32
C SER A 512 4.76 -11.62 -17.83
N HIS A 513 5.51 -12.29 -16.95
CA HIS A 513 6.73 -13.02 -17.32
C HIS A 513 6.49 -14.31 -18.14
N HIS A 514 5.25 -14.80 -18.25
CA HIS A 514 4.91 -15.94 -19.13
C HIS A 514 5.17 -15.66 -20.62
N ARG A 515 5.48 -14.41 -20.98
CA ARG A 515 5.94 -14.00 -22.32
C ARG A 515 7.42 -14.34 -22.57
N THR A 516 8.11 -14.87 -21.56
CA THR A 516 9.56 -15.14 -21.56
C THR A 516 9.83 -16.55 -21.08
N GLU A 517 11.07 -16.99 -21.21
CA GLU A 517 11.55 -18.25 -20.65
C GLU A 517 12.03 -18.13 -19.19
N LEU A 518 11.79 -16.98 -18.53
CA LEU A 518 12.13 -16.82 -17.11
C LEU A 518 11.40 -17.85 -16.25
N ARG A 519 12.13 -18.43 -15.30
CA ARG A 519 11.60 -19.36 -14.30
C ARG A 519 11.76 -18.77 -12.90
N PRO A 520 10.89 -17.85 -12.47
CA PRO A 520 11.08 -17.19 -11.18
C PRO A 520 11.02 -18.15 -9.99
N ASP A 521 11.80 -17.87 -8.96
CA ASP A 521 11.78 -18.58 -7.68
C ASP A 521 10.73 -17.99 -6.73
N ILE A 522 10.38 -16.71 -6.94
CA ILE A 522 9.38 -15.98 -6.16
C ILE A 522 8.46 -15.23 -7.12
N VAL A 523 7.15 -15.30 -6.87
CA VAL A 523 6.14 -14.44 -7.50
C VAL A 523 5.25 -13.83 -6.44
N THR A 524 4.95 -12.54 -6.53
CA THR A 524 4.04 -11.85 -5.60
C THR A 524 2.74 -11.45 -6.25
N LEU A 525 1.63 -11.64 -5.51
CA LEU A 525 0.27 -11.35 -5.94
C LEU A 525 -0.45 -10.54 -4.86
N SER A 526 -1.32 -9.62 -5.28
CA SER A 526 -2.28 -8.91 -4.41
C SER A 526 -3.30 -8.26 -5.35
N LYS A 527 -3.61 -6.97 -5.17
CA LYS A 527 -4.50 -6.16 -6.01
C LYS A 527 -5.70 -6.92 -6.57
N GLY A 528 -5.65 -7.44 -7.80
CA GLY A 528 -6.75 -8.19 -8.42
C GLY A 528 -7.30 -9.32 -7.53
N LEU A 529 -6.44 -9.96 -6.73
CA LEU A 529 -6.80 -11.03 -5.80
C LEU A 529 -7.76 -10.59 -4.69
N THR A 530 -7.78 -9.29 -4.35
CA THR A 530 -8.69 -8.70 -3.36
C THR A 530 -10.15 -8.73 -3.77
N TYR A 531 -10.41 -9.01 -5.06
CA TYR A 531 -11.73 -8.99 -5.64
C TYR A 531 -12.47 -7.67 -5.36
N MET A 532 -11.69 -6.58 -5.29
CA MET A 532 -12.14 -5.23 -4.94
C MET A 532 -12.98 -5.13 -3.66
N SER A 533 -12.80 -6.06 -2.72
CA SER A 533 -13.67 -6.19 -1.55
C SER A 533 -12.93 -6.46 -0.26
N PHE A 534 -11.96 -7.38 -0.25
CA PHE A 534 -11.23 -7.76 0.96
C PHE A 534 -9.71 -7.73 0.77
N PRO A 535 -8.93 -7.13 1.68
CA PRO A 535 -7.48 -7.05 1.54
C PRO A 535 -6.79 -8.40 1.66
N ILE A 536 -5.94 -8.73 0.68
CA ILE A 536 -5.11 -9.93 0.67
C ILE A 536 -3.93 -9.76 -0.27
N GLY A 537 -2.82 -10.43 0.05
CA GLY A 537 -1.69 -10.67 -0.82
C GLY A 537 -1.17 -12.10 -0.63
N VAL A 538 -0.37 -12.57 -1.57
CA VAL A 538 0.24 -13.90 -1.54
C VAL A 538 1.65 -13.82 -2.12
N THR A 539 2.59 -14.51 -1.48
CA THR A 539 3.93 -14.75 -2.01
C THR A 539 4.04 -16.21 -2.39
N LEU A 540 4.24 -16.51 -3.66
CA LEU A 540 4.50 -17.86 -4.18
C LEU A 540 6.01 -18.11 -4.18
N VAL A 541 6.43 -19.30 -3.74
CA VAL A 541 7.84 -19.67 -3.56
C VAL A 541 8.08 -21.10 -4.04
N GLN A 542 9.15 -21.29 -4.82
CA GLN A 542 9.61 -22.62 -5.27
C GLN A 542 10.15 -23.46 -4.10
N ALA A 543 9.99 -24.78 -4.16
CA ALA A 543 10.36 -25.69 -3.08
C ALA A 543 11.83 -25.56 -2.62
N ASP A 544 12.78 -25.52 -3.54
CA ASP A 544 14.21 -25.44 -3.22
C ASP A 544 14.57 -24.17 -2.43
N LEU A 545 13.99 -23.03 -2.84
CA LEU A 545 14.17 -21.76 -2.16
C LEU A 545 13.53 -21.79 -0.77
N TYR A 546 12.29 -22.29 -0.67
CA TYR A 546 11.57 -22.40 0.59
C TYR A 546 12.35 -23.25 1.60
N HIS A 547 12.80 -24.44 1.22
CA HIS A 547 13.48 -25.35 2.13
C HIS A 547 14.83 -24.82 2.60
N ARG A 548 15.56 -24.09 1.75
CA ARG A 548 16.80 -23.42 2.17
C ARG A 548 16.53 -22.34 3.21
N ALA A 549 15.51 -21.51 2.99
CA ALA A 549 15.12 -20.48 3.94
C ALA A 549 14.63 -21.09 5.26
N GLU A 550 13.86 -22.19 5.20
CA GLU A 550 13.35 -22.93 6.36
C GLU A 550 14.48 -23.56 7.17
N ASN A 551 15.48 -24.15 6.52
CA ASN A 551 16.63 -24.71 7.21
C ASN A 551 17.44 -23.65 7.96
N ASN A 552 17.52 -22.43 7.43
CA ASN A 552 18.28 -21.33 8.04
C ASN A 552 17.51 -20.60 9.14
N ALA A 553 16.18 -20.48 9.04
CA ALA A 553 15.35 -19.82 10.05
C ALA A 553 13.96 -20.47 10.18
N PRO A 554 13.85 -21.68 10.75
CA PRO A 554 12.61 -22.46 10.74
C PRO A 554 11.46 -21.77 11.47
N HIS A 555 11.75 -21.13 12.61
CA HIS A 555 10.74 -20.38 13.37
C HIS A 555 10.21 -19.17 12.60
N PHE A 556 11.08 -18.47 11.86
CA PHE A 556 10.70 -17.30 11.07
C PHE A 556 9.81 -17.70 9.89
N ILE A 557 10.20 -18.76 9.15
CA ILE A 557 9.39 -19.32 8.07
C ILE A 557 8.03 -19.81 8.59
N ALA A 558 8.01 -20.53 9.71
CA ALA A 558 6.76 -20.98 10.33
C ALA A 558 5.83 -19.80 10.68
N GLY A 559 6.38 -18.71 11.22
CA GLY A 559 5.64 -17.48 11.49
C GLY A 559 5.06 -16.86 10.22
N MET A 560 5.82 -16.76 9.13
CA MET A 560 5.31 -16.22 7.86
C MET A 560 4.15 -17.03 7.29
N LYS A 561 4.13 -18.37 7.47
CA LYS A 561 3.02 -19.24 7.00
C LYS A 561 1.70 -18.96 7.70
N THR A 562 1.73 -18.46 8.94
CA THR A 562 0.53 -18.37 9.78
C THR A 562 0.10 -16.95 10.13
N ARG A 563 1.05 -16.00 10.16
CA ARG A 563 0.86 -14.64 10.69
C ARG A 563 -0.31 -13.93 10.06
N TYR A 564 -0.38 -13.91 8.73
CA TYR A 564 -1.37 -13.15 7.97
C TYR A 564 -2.52 -14.00 7.42
N LEU A 565 -2.70 -15.23 7.93
CA LEU A 565 -3.82 -16.07 7.51
C LEU A 565 -5.16 -15.42 7.85
N ASN A 566 -6.02 -15.25 6.85
CA ASN A 566 -7.38 -14.75 7.01
C ASN A 566 -8.32 -15.57 6.11
N GLN A 567 -9.20 -16.35 6.72
CA GLN A 567 -10.03 -17.32 5.99
C GLN A 567 -11.09 -16.64 5.10
N LEU A 568 -11.63 -15.48 5.49
CA LEU A 568 -12.54 -14.72 4.64
C LEU A 568 -11.83 -14.17 3.40
N GLY A 569 -10.64 -13.59 3.58
CA GLY A 569 -9.79 -13.14 2.48
C GLY A 569 -9.41 -14.28 1.53
N ALA A 570 -9.04 -15.43 2.09
CA ALA A 570 -8.69 -16.62 1.30
C ALA A 570 -9.89 -17.16 0.50
N HIS A 571 -11.09 -17.20 1.10
CA HIS A 571 -12.31 -17.62 0.40
C HIS A 571 -12.63 -16.70 -0.80
N ILE A 572 -12.54 -15.38 -0.59
CA ILE A 572 -12.78 -14.38 -1.64
C ILE A 572 -11.73 -14.49 -2.76
N ALA A 573 -10.46 -14.67 -2.40
CA ALA A 573 -9.37 -14.84 -3.35
C ALA A 573 -9.51 -16.14 -4.17
N LEU A 574 -9.86 -17.25 -3.52
CA LEU A 574 -10.12 -18.53 -4.18
C LEU A 574 -11.27 -18.39 -5.19
N HIS A 575 -12.36 -17.75 -4.79
CA HIS A 575 -13.49 -17.47 -5.67
C HIS A 575 -13.09 -16.62 -6.88
N CYS A 576 -12.30 -15.57 -6.64
CA CYS A 576 -11.74 -14.72 -7.69
C CYS A 576 -10.94 -15.53 -8.73
N LEU A 577 -10.06 -16.43 -8.30
CA LEU A 577 -9.28 -17.28 -9.18
C LEU A 577 -10.12 -18.28 -9.98
N LYS A 578 -11.14 -18.89 -9.36
CA LYS A 578 -12.07 -19.79 -10.04
C LYS A 578 -12.85 -19.07 -11.14
N ARG A 579 -13.40 -17.89 -10.83
CA ARG A 579 -14.13 -17.07 -11.81
C ARG A 579 -13.27 -16.64 -13.00
N LEU A 580 -11.99 -16.33 -12.77
CA LEU A 580 -11.08 -15.96 -13.86
C LEU A 580 -11.01 -17.06 -14.94
N GLN A 581 -11.17 -18.33 -14.54
CA GLN A 581 -11.16 -19.48 -15.43
C GLN A 581 -12.54 -19.78 -16.01
N GLU A 582 -13.57 -19.78 -15.17
CA GLU A 582 -14.94 -20.12 -15.55
C GLU A 582 -15.52 -19.15 -16.59
N GLU A 583 -15.13 -17.86 -16.55
CA GLU A 583 -15.67 -16.81 -17.42
C GLU A 583 -14.78 -16.44 -18.63
N ASP A 584 -13.73 -17.23 -18.91
CA ASP A 584 -12.74 -16.97 -19.97
C ASP A 584 -12.28 -15.50 -20.02
N ILE A 585 -11.83 -15.00 -18.85
CA ILE A 585 -11.35 -13.61 -18.74
C ILE A 585 -10.12 -13.38 -19.63
N ALA A 586 -9.29 -14.41 -19.83
CA ALA A 586 -8.17 -14.35 -20.77
C ALA A 586 -8.64 -14.04 -22.20
N GLY A 587 -9.65 -14.77 -22.70
CA GLY A 587 -10.25 -14.52 -24.01
C GLY A 587 -10.87 -13.13 -24.13
N ASN A 588 -11.55 -12.64 -23.10
CA ASN A 588 -12.06 -11.27 -23.11
C ASN A 588 -10.92 -10.24 -23.15
N VAL A 589 -9.89 -10.40 -22.34
CA VAL A 589 -8.72 -9.49 -22.36
C VAL A 589 -8.08 -9.47 -23.74
N GLU A 590 -7.85 -10.63 -24.36
CA GLU A 590 -7.26 -10.70 -25.70
C GLU A 590 -8.12 -9.96 -26.74
N LYS A 591 -9.43 -10.27 -26.78
CA LYS A 591 -10.37 -9.65 -27.72
C LYS A 591 -10.43 -8.13 -27.55
N GLN A 592 -10.65 -7.68 -26.32
CA GLN A 592 -10.91 -6.29 -26.00
C GLN A 592 -9.65 -5.43 -26.04
N SER A 593 -8.50 -5.98 -25.65
CA SER A 593 -7.22 -5.28 -25.77
C SER A 593 -6.82 -5.04 -27.22
N ARG A 594 -7.03 -6.02 -28.11
CA ARG A 594 -6.80 -5.85 -29.55
C ARG A 594 -7.66 -4.74 -30.13
N TYR A 595 -8.98 -4.80 -29.87
CA TYR A 595 -9.90 -3.78 -30.36
C TYR A 595 -9.56 -2.38 -29.84
N LEU A 596 -9.29 -2.25 -28.55
CA LEU A 596 -8.91 -0.98 -27.95
C LEU A 596 -7.57 -0.46 -28.49
N HIS A 597 -6.59 -1.34 -28.71
CA HIS A 597 -5.28 -0.98 -29.26
C HIS A 597 -5.43 -0.39 -30.66
N ASP A 598 -6.09 -1.11 -31.59
CA ASP A 598 -6.28 -0.68 -32.97
C ASP A 598 -6.98 0.69 -33.02
N GLN A 599 -8.02 0.89 -32.20
CA GLN A 599 -8.75 2.14 -32.12
C GLN A 599 -7.94 3.28 -31.48
N LEU A 600 -7.07 3.00 -30.52
CA LEU A 600 -6.21 4.01 -29.90
C LEU A 600 -5.08 4.45 -30.84
N GLU A 601 -4.54 3.55 -31.66
CA GLU A 601 -3.56 3.89 -32.70
C GLU A 601 -4.17 4.81 -33.77
N GLU A 602 -5.36 4.48 -34.27
CA GLU A 602 -6.09 5.35 -35.21
C GLU A 602 -6.32 6.76 -34.63
N LEU A 603 -6.68 6.85 -33.34
CA LEU A 603 -6.86 8.13 -32.65
C LEU A 603 -5.54 8.90 -32.45
N ALA A 604 -4.43 8.19 -32.22
CA ALA A 604 -3.12 8.82 -32.07
C ALA A 604 -2.66 9.46 -33.39
N ASP A 605 -2.91 8.79 -34.52
CA ASP A 605 -2.60 9.30 -35.86
C ASP A 605 -3.47 10.50 -36.25
N GLU A 606 -4.74 10.50 -35.84
CA GLU A 606 -5.67 11.61 -36.12
C GLU A 606 -5.30 12.89 -35.35
N TYR A 607 -4.79 12.77 -34.11
CA TYR A 607 -4.58 13.91 -33.22
C TYR A 607 -3.14 14.09 -32.75
N GLY A 608 -2.58 15.26 -33.08
CA GLY A 608 -1.21 15.62 -32.71
C GLY A 608 -0.93 15.86 -31.22
N LEU A 609 -1.82 15.54 -30.27
CA LEU A 609 -1.56 15.65 -28.81
C LEU A 609 -0.90 14.39 -28.23
N VAL A 610 -0.91 13.25 -28.93
CA VAL A 610 -0.30 12.01 -28.43
C VAL A 610 1.18 11.95 -28.85
N GLU A 611 2.07 11.69 -27.90
CA GLU A 611 3.50 11.42 -28.12
C GLU A 611 3.77 9.91 -28.28
N GLY A 612 3.00 9.08 -27.58
CA GLY A 612 3.03 7.62 -27.70
C GLY A 612 1.97 6.97 -26.82
N ILE A 613 1.70 5.70 -27.07
CA ILE A 613 0.83 4.86 -26.26
C ILE A 613 1.63 3.62 -25.89
N GLU A 614 1.73 3.33 -24.60
CA GLU A 614 2.30 2.08 -24.10
C GLU A 614 1.14 1.22 -23.61
N MET A 615 0.96 0.03 -24.17
CA MET A 615 -0.19 -0.83 -23.89
C MET A 615 0.19 -2.31 -23.84
N THR A 616 -0.37 -3.03 -22.89
CA THR A 616 -0.30 -4.49 -22.79
C THR A 616 -1.57 -5.02 -22.13
N GLY A 617 -2.25 -5.96 -22.78
CA GLY A 617 -3.57 -6.41 -22.32
C GLY A 617 -4.49 -5.20 -22.10
N LEU A 618 -5.11 -5.11 -20.91
CA LEU A 618 -5.95 -3.97 -20.52
C LEU A 618 -5.23 -3.00 -19.56
N PHE A 619 -3.90 -2.97 -19.58
CA PHE A 619 -3.10 -1.89 -19.01
C PHE A 619 -2.59 -1.00 -20.14
N PHE A 620 -2.80 0.31 -20.04
CA PHE A 620 -2.21 1.23 -21.00
C PHE A 620 -1.96 2.61 -20.41
N ARG A 621 -1.03 3.34 -21.04
CA ARG A 621 -0.68 4.71 -20.70
C ARG A 621 -0.60 5.53 -21.97
N ILE A 622 -1.29 6.66 -21.96
CA ILE A 622 -1.25 7.63 -23.06
C ILE A 622 -0.23 8.70 -22.68
N TYR A 623 0.84 8.85 -23.46
CA TYR A 623 1.83 9.90 -23.28
C TYR A 623 1.41 11.14 -24.05
N PRO A 624 1.07 12.25 -23.37
CA PRO A 624 0.72 13.48 -24.05
C PRO A 624 1.98 14.23 -24.51
N LYS A 625 1.94 14.84 -25.69
CA LYS A 625 2.96 15.79 -26.12
C LYS A 625 3.07 16.91 -25.10
N THR A 626 4.25 17.05 -24.55
CA THR A 626 4.53 18.02 -23.49
C THR A 626 5.04 19.33 -24.11
N PRO A 627 4.29 20.45 -24.00
CA PRO A 627 4.72 21.75 -24.55
C PRO A 627 6.02 22.26 -23.93
N TRP A 628 6.75 23.11 -24.66
CA TRP A 628 8.02 23.68 -24.19
C TRP A 628 7.91 24.40 -22.84
N TRP A 629 6.81 25.11 -22.56
CA TRP A 629 6.59 25.83 -21.31
C TRP A 629 6.31 24.89 -20.12
N VAL A 630 5.75 23.69 -20.37
CA VAL A 630 5.64 22.64 -19.35
C VAL A 630 7.03 22.08 -19.04
N ARG A 631 7.84 21.82 -20.07
CA ARG A 631 9.22 21.35 -19.92
C ARG A 631 10.09 22.36 -19.18
N ALA A 632 9.93 23.66 -19.49
CA ALA A 632 10.62 24.75 -18.78
C ALA A 632 10.26 24.82 -17.29
N GLY A 633 9.06 24.37 -16.89
CA GLY A 633 8.65 24.22 -15.49
C GLY A 633 9.22 22.98 -14.79
N GLY A 634 10.04 22.19 -15.46
CA GLY A 634 10.65 20.97 -14.92
C GLY A 634 9.63 19.93 -14.45
N GLN A 635 9.98 19.17 -13.42
CA GLN A 635 9.12 18.11 -12.86
C GLN A 635 7.79 18.65 -12.32
N MET A 636 7.80 19.83 -11.69
CA MET A 636 6.57 20.44 -11.16
C MET A 636 5.62 20.88 -12.27
N GLY A 637 6.16 21.44 -13.36
CA GLY A 637 5.39 21.78 -14.55
C GLY A 637 4.73 20.55 -15.17
N GLN A 638 5.49 19.47 -15.35
CA GLN A 638 4.99 18.20 -15.86
C GLN A 638 3.90 17.59 -14.97
N ALA A 639 4.15 17.50 -13.66
CA ALA A 639 3.18 16.97 -12.71
C ALA A 639 1.87 17.77 -12.73
N THR A 640 1.96 19.10 -12.75
CA THR A 640 0.79 19.98 -12.83
C THR A 640 0.01 19.79 -14.12
N TYR A 641 0.70 19.67 -15.26
CA TYR A 641 0.06 19.43 -16.56
C TYR A 641 -0.67 18.08 -16.61
N LEU A 642 -0.09 17.04 -16.02
CA LEU A 642 -0.72 15.72 -15.90
C LEU A 642 -1.96 15.75 -14.99
N LEU A 643 -1.95 16.51 -13.90
CA LEU A 643 -3.14 16.75 -13.07
C LEU A 643 -4.25 17.47 -13.85
N PHE A 644 -3.88 18.44 -14.70
CA PHE A 644 -4.85 19.12 -15.58
C PHE A 644 -5.43 18.19 -16.64
N LEU A 645 -4.63 17.32 -17.24
CA LEU A 645 -5.12 16.28 -18.14
C LEU A 645 -6.06 15.31 -17.43
N THR A 646 -5.74 14.92 -16.20
CA THR A 646 -6.63 14.10 -15.36
C THR A 646 -8.01 14.75 -15.20
N LYS A 647 -8.03 16.07 -14.95
CA LYS A 647 -9.27 16.86 -14.87
C LYS A 647 -10.03 16.85 -16.20
N CYS A 648 -9.33 16.92 -17.34
CA CYS A 648 -9.94 16.82 -18.67
C CYS A 648 -10.58 15.45 -18.91
N TRP A 649 -9.88 14.35 -18.59
CA TRP A 649 -10.42 12.97 -18.69
C TRP A 649 -11.69 12.81 -17.87
N ARG A 650 -11.68 13.29 -16.63
CA ARG A 650 -12.88 13.29 -15.78
C ARG A 650 -14.03 14.05 -16.41
N MET A 651 -13.78 15.25 -16.95
CA MET A 651 -14.82 16.04 -17.63
C MET A 651 -15.35 15.33 -18.89
N ALA A 652 -14.50 14.55 -19.55
CA ALA A 652 -14.89 13.73 -20.69
C ALA A 652 -15.64 12.44 -20.28
N GLY A 653 -15.72 12.11 -18.98
CA GLY A 653 -16.48 10.99 -18.45
C GLY A 653 -15.64 9.80 -17.96
N VAL A 654 -14.32 9.93 -17.87
CA VAL A 654 -13.39 8.85 -17.46
C VAL A 654 -12.66 9.20 -16.17
N PHE A 655 -12.67 8.27 -15.22
CA PHE A 655 -11.86 8.32 -14.02
C PHE A 655 -10.52 7.61 -14.28
N SER A 656 -9.39 8.32 -14.15
CA SER A 656 -8.07 7.87 -14.59
C SER A 656 -6.96 8.13 -13.56
N PHE A 657 -5.78 7.55 -13.77
CA PHE A 657 -4.61 7.85 -12.93
C PHE A 657 -4.10 9.28 -13.19
N PHE A 658 -3.35 9.85 -12.23
CA PHE A 658 -2.84 11.22 -12.34
C PHE A 658 -1.88 11.45 -13.50
N ASP A 659 -1.29 10.38 -14.03
CA ASP A 659 -0.25 10.39 -15.07
C ASP A 659 -0.71 9.66 -16.34
N THR A 660 -2.04 9.68 -16.58
CA THR A 660 -2.69 9.10 -17.75
C THR A 660 -2.45 7.61 -17.95
N ARG A 661 -2.15 6.86 -16.88
CA ARG A 661 -2.32 5.40 -16.82
C ARG A 661 -3.80 5.04 -16.67
N LEU A 662 -4.21 4.01 -17.39
CA LEU A 662 -5.54 3.43 -17.40
C LEU A 662 -5.42 1.91 -17.23
N MET A 663 -6.22 1.39 -16.30
CA MET A 663 -6.29 -0.01 -15.89
C MET A 663 -7.76 -0.37 -15.57
N PRO A 664 -8.66 -0.32 -16.58
CA PRO A 664 -10.08 -0.62 -16.42
C PRO A 664 -10.34 -2.06 -15.95
N SER A 665 -11.58 -2.41 -15.63
CA SER A 665 -11.96 -3.81 -15.38
C SER A 665 -11.50 -4.74 -16.51
N LEU A 666 -11.19 -6.00 -16.20
CA LEU A 666 -10.94 -7.03 -17.22
C LEU A 666 -12.23 -7.48 -17.90
N CYS A 667 -13.38 -7.21 -17.28
CA CYS A 667 -14.71 -7.42 -17.87
C CYS A 667 -15.17 -6.23 -18.72
N LEU A 668 -14.27 -5.36 -19.17
CA LEU A 668 -14.63 -4.24 -20.06
C LEU A 668 -15.25 -4.81 -21.33
N SER A 669 -16.43 -4.31 -21.72
CA SER A 669 -17.09 -4.67 -22.97
C SER A 669 -16.73 -3.69 -24.09
N GLU A 670 -17.01 -4.06 -25.33
CA GLU A 670 -16.89 -3.18 -26.50
C GLU A 670 -17.66 -1.85 -26.30
N LYS A 671 -18.83 -1.90 -25.66
CA LYS A 671 -19.62 -0.70 -25.33
C LYS A 671 -18.87 0.26 -24.39
N GLU A 672 -18.16 -0.27 -23.41
CA GLU A 672 -17.34 0.55 -22.52
C GLU A 672 -16.08 1.07 -23.19
N ILE A 673 -15.49 0.28 -24.10
CA ILE A 673 -14.39 0.73 -24.95
C ILE A 673 -14.84 1.88 -25.84
N GLU A 674 -15.99 1.80 -26.51
CA GLU A 674 -16.51 2.92 -27.31
C GLU A 674 -16.69 4.19 -26.48
N ARG A 675 -17.23 4.05 -25.26
CA ARG A 675 -17.39 5.18 -24.35
C ARG A 675 -16.04 5.77 -23.93
N LEU A 676 -15.04 4.93 -23.68
CA LEU A 676 -13.67 5.37 -23.41
C LEU A 676 -13.07 6.09 -24.62
N LEU A 677 -13.23 5.56 -25.83
CA LEU A 677 -12.74 6.14 -27.08
C LEU A 677 -13.41 7.49 -27.36
N ASP A 678 -14.71 7.62 -27.10
CA ASP A 678 -15.42 8.91 -27.18
C ASP A 678 -14.86 9.95 -26.20
N SER A 679 -14.54 9.53 -24.97
CA SER A 679 -13.87 10.39 -24.01
C SER A 679 -12.44 10.74 -24.46
N ALA A 680 -11.70 9.77 -25.01
CA ALA A 680 -10.37 9.97 -25.56
C ALA A 680 -10.39 10.98 -26.70
N ARG A 681 -11.28 10.84 -27.69
CA ARG A 681 -11.50 11.82 -28.78
C ARG A 681 -11.69 13.24 -28.26
N LYS A 682 -12.46 13.42 -27.18
CA LYS A 682 -12.69 14.75 -26.58
C LYS A 682 -11.42 15.33 -25.95
N VAL A 683 -10.64 14.51 -25.24
CA VAL A 683 -9.43 14.97 -24.54
C VAL A 683 -8.26 15.17 -25.51
N LEU A 684 -8.04 14.22 -26.42
CA LEU A 684 -6.90 14.22 -27.34
C LEU A 684 -7.02 15.29 -28.44
N LYS A 685 -8.24 15.75 -28.77
CA LYS A 685 -8.47 16.93 -29.62
C LYS A 685 -8.05 18.26 -28.96
N MET A 686 -7.90 18.31 -27.64
CA MET A 686 -7.63 19.56 -26.95
C MET A 686 -6.25 20.11 -27.30
N ARG A 687 -6.13 21.41 -27.55
CA ARG A 687 -4.83 22.07 -27.62
C ARG A 687 -4.21 22.17 -26.22
N PRO A 688 -2.88 22.16 -26.04
CA PRO A 688 -2.27 22.26 -24.71
C PRO A 688 -2.70 23.50 -23.90
N LEU A 689 -2.97 24.63 -24.56
CA LEU A 689 -3.52 25.82 -23.91
C LEU A 689 -4.95 25.62 -23.39
N ALA A 690 -5.76 24.79 -24.07
CA ALA A 690 -7.09 24.43 -23.59
C ALA A 690 -7.00 23.54 -22.34
N VAL A 691 -6.05 22.60 -22.30
CA VAL A 691 -5.76 21.80 -21.10
C VAL A 691 -5.39 22.70 -19.93
N LEU A 692 -4.48 23.67 -20.14
CA LEU A 692 -4.10 24.65 -19.13
C LEU A 692 -5.30 25.47 -18.65
N ARG A 693 -6.13 25.98 -19.58
CA ARG A 693 -7.34 26.76 -19.26
C ARG A 693 -8.33 25.94 -18.43
N THR A 694 -8.55 24.68 -18.79
CA THR A 694 -9.41 23.75 -18.02
C THR A 694 -8.83 23.50 -16.63
N GLY A 695 -7.53 23.26 -16.54
CA GLY A 695 -6.80 23.10 -15.29
C GLY A 695 -7.01 24.27 -14.33
N LEU A 696 -6.72 25.48 -14.80
CA LEU A 696 -6.85 26.73 -14.05
C LEU A 696 -8.31 27.12 -13.75
N SER A 697 -9.28 26.62 -14.52
CA SER A 697 -10.68 26.97 -14.30
C SER A 697 -11.16 26.49 -12.93
N ARG A 698 -11.52 27.45 -12.07
CA ARG A 698 -12.17 27.22 -10.78
C ARG A 698 -13.70 27.20 -10.87
N LYS A 699 -14.27 27.22 -12.09
CA LYS A 699 -15.71 27.42 -12.26
C LYS A 699 -16.49 26.40 -11.43
N LYS A 700 -17.34 26.96 -10.57
CA LYS A 700 -18.26 26.29 -9.65
C LYS A 700 -19.12 25.31 -10.44
#